data_AF-A0A969ZIJ3-F1
#
_entry.id   AF-A0A969ZIJ3-F1
#
_cell.length_a   1.000
_cell.length_b   1.000
_cell.length_c   1.000
_cell.angle_alpha   90.00
_cell.angle_beta   90.00
_cell.angle_gamma   90.00
#
_symmetry.space_group_name_H-M   'P 1'
#
loop_
_entity.id
_entity.type
_entity.pdbx_description
1 polymer ?
#
loop_
_entity_poly.entity_id
_entity_poly.type
_entity_poly.pdbx_seq_one_letter_code
_entity_poly.pdbx_strand_id
1 'polypeptide(L)'
;MKKINTFVTKYFWVLVSIIGLVKVWMISGMTIYQLGDAIQDNMLMVDYAENLGAGNWLGVYNNNTLLKRISYPMFMAVCNKLHISYLTGLGIFWTVSVVVLIVVLKKVIKNKVGLLLAYIFILFNPVMYSATFGQVIYRNAIVPGAVVLAIASLIGLFTRRNESKKVLLLWSLFSGACFAFFWNIREDSIWLLPFYAAALVITIIYLLVENKKDKKLIQKVAIIFISAVCVLIVNNGIKLVNYINYGVYTDTELFDTSFSKVKNLLINIDEEEDEKDGITVSRATLNRLFEVSPTLKEIEPFVGPYMYDNFWQLVGDNVDDGEVYGGYFFWAIRDAVQAAGYYESGEIANEFYSKVYDEINQAIDAGEIKLVSKGFTVMGIEVFGDEAGDVMDAVIWNVDKMIDYEKFNYATTLSSGNKTNLRRTEILTRNAIIYRSVSQKSLYGWVVPNEPNDTITLSLCDKNGNEISIVPLQESADVYKYFSDQGIENEKANYANFKYESNFSGELYLHVYVNGELESTKKISEIPQGQINAKQYTMYIGGVNSAAQDDPAYLSNKSNDSEYNFIIKLYKKSGNFLAILSLISFVIIFIISIMNTIKKQKNQFDLLLILFGILISYFILIYGVSAKYYAAIDSGKMWGYLAGTCPLQGIFISVSIVLAVESVINFIKCNKKKGKKVRAKKQKITPEN
;
A
#
# COMPACT_ATOMS: atom_id res chain seq x y z
N MET A 1 10.66 -31.08 26.78
CA MET A 1 10.69 -31.27 25.31
C MET A 1 9.78 -32.40 24.77
N LYS A 2 9.88 -33.66 25.22
CA LYS A 2 9.02 -34.76 24.69
C LYS A 2 7.50 -34.51 24.83
N LYS A 3 7.04 -34.06 26.01
CA LYS A 3 5.60 -33.75 26.25
C LYS A 3 5.06 -32.67 25.29
N ILE A 4 5.82 -31.59 25.10
CA ILE A 4 5.49 -30.48 24.17
C ILE A 4 5.38 -31.00 22.73
N ASN A 5 6.36 -31.79 22.27
CA ASN A 5 6.34 -32.33 20.91
C ASN A 5 5.13 -33.24 20.66
N THR A 6 4.79 -34.11 21.63
CA THR A 6 3.61 -34.96 21.54
C THR A 6 2.32 -34.14 21.48
N PHE A 7 2.20 -33.11 22.32
CA PHE A 7 1.03 -32.21 22.34
C PHE A 7 0.86 -31.48 21.01
N VAL A 8 1.90 -30.79 20.52
CA VAL A 8 1.87 -30.08 19.23
C VAL A 8 1.58 -31.04 18.09
N THR A 9 2.14 -32.25 18.13
CA THR A 9 1.90 -33.25 17.08
C THR A 9 0.43 -33.66 17.01
N LYS A 10 -0.21 -33.85 18.16
CA LYS A 10 -1.61 -34.26 18.29
C LYS A 10 -2.58 -33.14 17.91
N TYR A 11 -2.33 -31.91 18.37
CA TYR A 11 -3.24 -30.78 18.22
C TYR A 11 -2.79 -29.74 17.18
N PHE A 12 -1.90 -30.12 16.26
CA PHE A 12 -1.26 -29.19 15.33
C PHE A 12 -2.23 -28.26 14.60
N TRP A 13 -3.28 -28.81 13.97
CA TRP A 13 -4.24 -28.00 13.22
C TRP A 13 -5.16 -27.16 14.11
N VAL A 14 -5.49 -27.66 15.30
CA VAL A 14 -6.24 -26.87 16.30
C VAL A 14 -5.44 -25.64 16.70
N LEU A 15 -4.14 -25.80 16.96
CA LEU A 15 -3.25 -24.69 17.29
C LEU A 15 -3.13 -23.71 16.12
N VAL A 16 -2.92 -24.20 14.89
CA VAL A 16 -2.88 -23.34 13.68
C VAL A 16 -4.18 -22.54 13.53
N SER A 17 -5.34 -23.18 13.70
CA SER A 17 -6.64 -22.50 13.60
C SER A 17 -6.84 -21.45 14.68
N ILE A 18 -6.58 -21.78 15.96
CA ILE A 18 -6.74 -20.82 17.07
C ILE A 18 -5.83 -19.62 16.89
N ILE A 19 -4.55 -19.86 16.57
CA ILE A 19 -3.56 -18.80 16.36
C ILE A 19 -3.93 -17.93 15.15
N GLY A 20 -4.42 -18.54 14.07
CA GLY A 20 -4.95 -17.84 12.91
C GLY A 20 -6.14 -16.94 13.25
N LEU A 21 -7.11 -17.45 14.03
CA LEU A 21 -8.26 -16.67 14.47
C LEU A 21 -7.84 -15.48 15.35
N VAL A 22 -6.87 -15.66 16.25
CA VAL A 22 -6.29 -14.57 17.04
C VAL A 22 -5.70 -13.50 16.11
N LYS A 23 -4.94 -13.90 15.07
CA LYS A 23 -4.38 -12.95 14.11
C LYS A 23 -5.45 -12.16 13.35
N VAL A 24 -6.52 -12.82 12.90
CA VAL A 24 -7.64 -12.13 12.20
C VAL A 24 -8.34 -11.17 13.16
N TRP A 25 -8.62 -11.61 14.38
CA TRP A 25 -9.24 -10.78 15.42
C TRP A 25 -8.40 -9.54 15.71
N MET A 26 -7.08 -9.69 15.85
CA MET A 26 -6.16 -8.57 16.00
C MET A 26 -6.28 -7.58 14.84
N ILE A 27 -6.09 -8.02 13.59
CA ILE A 27 -6.16 -7.09 12.43
C ILE A 27 -7.54 -6.42 12.34
N SER A 28 -8.63 -7.12 12.67
CA SER A 28 -9.98 -6.57 12.60
C SER A 28 -10.21 -5.37 13.53
N GLY A 29 -9.43 -5.26 14.60
CA GLY A 29 -9.48 -4.16 15.56
C GLY A 29 -8.52 -3.00 15.26
N MET A 30 -7.88 -2.98 14.09
CA MET A 30 -7.03 -1.85 13.67
C MET A 30 -7.89 -0.71 13.09
N THR A 31 -7.29 0.49 13.00
CA THR A 31 -7.87 1.63 12.28
C THR A 31 -7.19 1.82 10.92
N ILE A 32 -7.94 2.43 10.00
CA ILE A 32 -7.43 2.80 8.69
C ILE A 32 -6.79 4.19 8.76
N TYR A 33 -5.62 4.30 8.13
CA TYR A 33 -5.01 5.57 7.75
C TYR A 33 -5.30 5.85 6.28
N GLN A 34 -6.12 6.87 6.02
CA GLN A 34 -6.56 7.25 4.68
C GLN A 34 -6.07 8.64 4.28
N LEU A 35 -5.61 8.75 3.03
CA LEU A 35 -5.30 10.00 2.34
C LEU A 35 -6.47 10.34 1.40
N GLY A 36 -7.45 11.08 1.90
CA GLY A 36 -8.70 11.39 1.21
C GLY A 36 -8.56 12.32 0.00
N ASP A 37 -7.42 13.00 -0.16
CA ASP A 37 -7.15 13.89 -1.30
C ASP A 37 -6.18 13.26 -2.32
N ALA A 38 -5.67 12.05 -2.06
CA ALA A 38 -4.81 11.33 -2.99
C ALA A 38 -5.65 10.67 -4.10
N ILE A 39 -6.12 11.49 -5.05
CA ILE A 39 -7.07 11.10 -6.10
C ILE A 39 -6.51 9.98 -6.99
N GLN A 40 -5.27 10.08 -7.45
CA GLN A 40 -4.61 9.12 -8.36
C GLN A 40 -4.12 7.84 -7.66
N ASP A 41 -4.23 7.79 -6.32
CA ASP A 41 -3.71 6.72 -5.50
C ASP A 41 -4.78 6.11 -4.58
N ASN A 42 -4.95 6.60 -3.35
CA ASN A 42 -5.85 6.00 -2.37
C ASN A 42 -7.32 6.08 -2.82
N MET A 43 -7.76 7.26 -3.26
CA MET A 43 -9.15 7.45 -3.68
C MET A 43 -9.44 6.76 -5.00
N LEU A 44 -8.47 6.63 -5.90
CA LEU A 44 -8.63 5.81 -7.11
C LEU A 44 -9.01 4.36 -6.77
N MET A 45 -8.39 3.78 -5.73
CA MET A 45 -8.72 2.41 -5.31
C MET A 45 -10.16 2.33 -4.76
N VAL A 46 -10.61 3.37 -4.04
CA VAL A 46 -11.98 3.49 -3.54
C VAL A 46 -12.96 3.62 -4.70
N ASP A 47 -12.68 4.51 -5.65
CA ASP A 47 -13.51 4.75 -6.84
C ASP A 47 -13.66 3.47 -7.68
N TYR A 48 -12.56 2.78 -7.97
CA TYR A 48 -12.60 1.51 -8.70
C TYR A 48 -13.40 0.46 -7.93
N ALA A 49 -13.22 0.35 -6.61
CA ALA A 49 -13.94 -0.64 -5.81
C ALA A 49 -15.46 -0.36 -5.73
N GLU A 50 -15.88 0.90 -5.63
CA GLU A 50 -17.28 1.29 -5.68
C GLU A 50 -17.92 0.97 -7.04
N ASN A 51 -17.24 1.31 -8.15
CA ASN A 51 -17.71 0.99 -9.49
C ASN A 51 -17.80 -0.52 -9.75
N LEU A 52 -16.78 -1.29 -9.32
CA LEU A 52 -16.81 -2.75 -9.41
C LEU A 52 -17.95 -3.36 -8.58
N GLY A 53 -18.21 -2.83 -7.39
CA GLY A 53 -19.31 -3.26 -6.53
C GLY A 53 -20.70 -2.96 -7.11
N ALA A 54 -20.81 -1.89 -7.91
CA ALA A 54 -22.01 -1.49 -8.63
C ALA A 54 -22.18 -2.18 -9.99
N GLY A 55 -21.15 -2.84 -10.52
CA GLY A 55 -21.17 -3.48 -11.84
C GLY A 55 -20.77 -2.57 -13.01
N ASN A 56 -20.20 -1.39 -12.73
CA ASN A 56 -19.79 -0.39 -13.73
C ASN A 56 -18.32 -0.55 -14.17
N TRP A 57 -17.74 -1.74 -13.97
CA TRP A 57 -16.30 -2.00 -14.17
C TRP A 57 -15.42 -0.98 -13.41
N LEU A 58 -14.52 -0.23 -14.05
CA LEU A 58 -13.68 0.80 -13.40
C LEU A 58 -14.33 2.20 -13.39
N GLY A 59 -15.58 2.32 -13.83
CA GLY A 59 -16.30 3.59 -13.95
C GLY A 59 -16.26 4.18 -15.36
N VAL A 60 -16.76 5.41 -15.48
CA VAL A 60 -16.74 6.20 -16.73
C VAL A 60 -15.30 6.53 -17.08
N TYR A 61 -14.96 6.39 -18.36
CA TYR A 61 -13.62 6.68 -18.85
C TYR A 61 -13.26 8.16 -18.64
N ASN A 62 -12.05 8.39 -18.14
CA ASN A 62 -11.46 9.69 -17.88
C ASN A 62 -9.94 9.54 -17.72
N ASN A 63 -9.24 10.63 -17.46
CA ASN A 63 -7.79 10.63 -17.23
C ASN A 63 -7.28 9.77 -16.06
N ASN A 64 -8.15 9.34 -15.15
CA ASN A 64 -7.83 8.43 -14.04
C ASN A 64 -8.19 6.97 -14.32
N THR A 65 -8.77 6.66 -15.47
CA THR A 65 -9.15 5.30 -15.85
C THR A 65 -7.92 4.52 -16.34
N LEU A 66 -7.84 3.22 -16.03
CA LEU A 66 -6.72 2.32 -16.40
C LEU A 66 -5.33 2.76 -15.90
N LEU A 67 -5.26 3.58 -14.86
CA LEU A 67 -3.99 3.97 -14.25
C LEU A 67 -3.36 2.86 -13.42
N LYS A 68 -4.19 2.03 -12.78
CA LYS A 68 -3.76 1.00 -11.83
C LYS A 68 -4.48 -0.32 -12.08
N ARG A 69 -3.81 -1.42 -11.73
CA ARG A 69 -4.38 -2.76 -11.93
C ARG A 69 -5.51 -3.11 -10.94
N ILE A 70 -6.39 -4.02 -11.38
CA ILE A 70 -7.73 -4.25 -10.82
C ILE A 70 -7.80 -5.14 -9.55
N SER A 71 -6.79 -5.97 -9.24
CA SER A 71 -6.94 -7.00 -8.20
C SER A 71 -7.23 -6.45 -6.80
N TYR A 72 -6.60 -5.33 -6.42
CA TYR A 72 -6.80 -4.71 -5.11
C TYR A 72 -8.20 -4.09 -4.95
N PRO A 73 -8.67 -3.21 -5.84
CA PRO A 73 -10.04 -2.67 -5.73
C PRO A 73 -11.10 -3.77 -5.89
N MET A 74 -10.86 -4.81 -6.69
CA MET A 74 -11.74 -5.98 -6.74
C MET A 74 -11.84 -6.69 -5.38
N PHE A 75 -10.71 -6.85 -4.68
CA PHE A 75 -10.71 -7.40 -3.32
C PHE A 75 -11.55 -6.53 -2.36
N MET A 76 -11.40 -5.21 -2.41
CA MET A 76 -12.20 -4.28 -1.59
C MET A 76 -13.70 -4.40 -1.90
N ALA A 77 -14.07 -4.44 -3.18
CA ALA A 77 -15.45 -4.61 -3.63
C ALA A 77 -16.05 -5.93 -3.13
N VAL A 78 -15.29 -7.03 -3.20
CA VAL A 78 -15.71 -8.34 -2.66
C VAL A 78 -15.92 -8.29 -1.15
N CYS A 79 -15.00 -7.67 -0.39
CA CYS A 79 -15.19 -7.49 1.06
C CYS A 79 -16.47 -6.71 1.36
N ASN A 80 -16.69 -5.58 0.67
CA ASN A 80 -17.87 -4.76 0.85
C ASN A 80 -19.17 -5.53 0.56
N LYS A 81 -19.20 -6.28 -0.55
CA LYS A 81 -20.35 -7.08 -1.00
C LYS A 81 -20.67 -8.24 -0.06
N LEU A 82 -19.64 -8.83 0.55
CA LEU A 82 -19.79 -9.89 1.55
C LEU A 82 -20.09 -9.37 2.96
N HIS A 83 -20.20 -8.05 3.13
CA HIS A 83 -20.38 -7.40 4.44
C HIS A 83 -19.25 -7.71 5.44
N ILE A 84 -18.04 -7.99 4.93
CA ILE A 84 -16.83 -8.19 5.73
C ILE A 84 -16.06 -6.87 5.72
N SER A 85 -15.67 -6.38 6.90
CA SER A 85 -14.81 -5.18 6.95
C SER A 85 -13.47 -5.44 6.25
N TYR A 86 -12.94 -4.44 5.57
CA TYR A 86 -11.73 -4.53 4.77
C TYR A 86 -10.57 -5.14 5.59
N LEU A 87 -10.33 -4.66 6.81
CA LEU A 87 -9.26 -5.16 7.66
C LEU A 87 -9.49 -6.62 8.07
N THR A 88 -10.73 -7.02 8.33
CA THR A 88 -11.06 -8.44 8.58
C THR A 88 -10.77 -9.29 7.34
N GLY A 89 -11.19 -8.82 6.16
CA GLY A 89 -10.91 -9.47 4.89
C GLY A 89 -9.41 -9.61 4.64
N LEU A 90 -8.63 -8.55 4.92
CA LEU A 90 -7.19 -8.53 4.74
C LEU A 90 -6.51 -9.51 5.70
N GLY A 91 -6.95 -9.54 6.96
CA GLY A 91 -6.50 -10.49 7.96
C GLY A 91 -6.81 -11.94 7.59
N ILE A 92 -8.01 -12.21 7.07
CA ILE A 92 -8.38 -13.54 6.55
C ILE A 92 -7.49 -13.92 5.38
N PHE A 93 -7.32 -13.03 4.39
CA PHE A 93 -6.50 -13.31 3.22
C PHE A 93 -5.05 -13.64 3.60
N TRP A 94 -4.43 -12.80 4.43
CA TRP A 94 -3.09 -13.05 4.97
C TRP A 94 -3.01 -14.40 5.69
N THR A 95 -3.93 -14.65 6.61
CA THR A 95 -3.94 -15.86 7.44
C THR A 95 -4.11 -17.12 6.59
N VAL A 96 -5.03 -17.10 5.63
CA VAL A 96 -5.26 -18.20 4.68
C VAL A 96 -4.01 -18.44 3.84
N SER A 97 -3.37 -17.39 3.32
CA SER A 97 -2.12 -17.54 2.55
C SER A 97 -1.03 -18.24 3.35
N VAL A 98 -0.82 -17.83 4.61
CA VAL A 98 0.18 -18.46 5.48
C VAL A 98 -0.25 -19.91 5.83
N VAL A 99 -1.53 -20.20 6.06
CA VAL A 99 -2.01 -21.57 6.31
C VAL A 99 -1.78 -22.46 5.08
N VAL A 100 -2.06 -21.98 3.87
CA VAL A 100 -1.78 -22.70 2.61
C VAL A 100 -0.28 -23.00 2.50
N LEU A 101 0.58 -22.05 2.84
CA LEU A 101 2.02 -22.27 2.91
C LEU A 101 2.36 -23.41 3.88
N ILE A 102 1.79 -23.44 5.09
CA ILE A 102 2.03 -24.52 6.06
C ILE A 102 1.52 -25.87 5.56
N VAL A 103 0.37 -25.91 4.87
CA VAL A 103 -0.17 -27.13 4.25
C VAL A 103 0.82 -27.72 3.25
N VAL A 104 1.47 -26.91 2.43
CA VAL A 104 2.45 -27.39 1.44
C VAL A 104 3.79 -27.71 2.08
N LEU A 105 4.27 -26.89 3.02
CA LEU A 105 5.54 -27.11 3.73
C LEU A 105 5.52 -28.37 4.59
N LYS A 106 4.37 -28.79 5.14
CA LYS A 106 4.24 -30.05 5.89
C LYS A 106 4.64 -31.30 5.07
N LYS A 107 4.60 -31.24 3.73
CA LYS A 107 5.07 -32.36 2.90
C LYS A 107 6.59 -32.51 2.96
N VAL A 108 7.31 -31.41 3.16
CA VAL A 108 8.77 -31.37 3.15
C VAL A 108 9.40 -31.27 4.55
N ILE A 109 8.77 -30.54 5.49
CA ILE A 109 9.18 -30.41 6.89
C ILE A 109 8.42 -31.41 7.76
N LYS A 110 9.13 -32.30 8.48
CA LYS A 110 8.50 -33.29 9.37
C LYS A 110 8.43 -32.81 10.82
N ASN A 111 9.30 -31.89 11.21
CA ASN A 111 9.27 -31.31 12.54
C ASN A 111 8.04 -30.38 12.73
N LYS A 112 6.96 -30.91 13.30
CA LYS A 112 5.71 -30.16 13.53
C LYS A 112 5.87 -28.99 14.51
N VAL A 113 6.77 -29.10 15.49
CA VAL A 113 7.06 -27.98 16.41
C VAL A 113 7.76 -26.87 15.63
N GLY A 114 8.80 -27.20 14.86
CA GLY A 114 9.48 -26.24 14.00
C GLY A 114 8.53 -25.60 12.99
N LEU A 115 7.67 -26.39 12.36
CA LEU A 115 6.66 -25.88 11.42
C LEU A 115 5.64 -24.94 12.07
N LEU A 116 5.23 -25.22 13.31
CA LEU A 116 4.35 -24.33 14.08
C LEU A 116 5.06 -23.02 14.44
N LEU A 117 6.35 -23.07 14.80
CA LEU A 117 7.14 -21.87 15.09
C LEU A 117 7.34 -21.03 13.81
N ALA A 118 7.59 -21.66 12.67
CA ALA A 118 7.65 -20.97 11.38
C ALA A 118 6.30 -20.34 11.02
N TYR A 119 5.19 -21.06 11.26
CA TYR A 119 3.84 -20.51 11.09
C TYR A 119 3.64 -19.23 11.92
N ILE A 120 3.96 -19.26 13.21
CA ILE A 120 3.81 -18.09 14.10
C ILE A 120 4.70 -16.94 13.62
N PHE A 121 5.96 -17.20 13.28
CA PHE A 121 6.91 -16.17 12.81
C PHE A 121 6.47 -15.53 11.50
N ILE A 122 5.94 -16.30 10.56
CA ILE A 122 5.43 -15.71 9.31
C ILE A 122 4.11 -14.98 9.60
N LEU A 123 3.15 -15.62 10.28
CA LEU A 123 1.82 -15.06 10.52
C LEU A 123 1.86 -13.73 11.28
N PHE A 124 2.73 -13.60 12.27
CA PHE A 124 2.87 -12.39 13.09
C PHE A 124 3.89 -11.38 12.52
N ASN A 125 4.30 -11.52 11.26
CA ASN A 125 5.20 -10.56 10.62
C ASN A 125 4.64 -9.12 10.74
N PRO A 126 5.46 -8.13 11.16
CA PRO A 126 5.09 -6.73 11.33
C PRO A 126 4.40 -6.06 10.14
N VAL A 127 4.61 -6.56 8.91
CA VAL A 127 4.09 -5.96 7.68
C VAL A 127 2.58 -5.70 7.72
N MET A 128 1.80 -6.58 8.35
CA MET A 128 0.34 -6.42 8.44
C MET A 128 -0.12 -5.42 9.51
N TYR A 129 0.75 -5.02 10.43
CA TYR A 129 0.44 -4.01 11.45
C TYR A 129 1.00 -2.63 11.09
N SER A 130 1.80 -2.55 10.04
CA SER A 130 2.54 -1.33 9.76
C SER A 130 1.63 -0.20 9.30
N ALA A 131 1.88 1.00 9.82
CA ALA A 131 1.24 2.23 9.38
C ALA A 131 1.45 2.54 7.89
N THR A 132 2.53 2.02 7.28
CA THR A 132 2.86 2.21 5.86
C THR A 132 2.21 1.17 4.94
N PHE A 133 1.80 0.02 5.49
CA PHE A 133 1.26 -1.09 4.70
C PHE A 133 -0.15 -1.45 5.13
N GLY A 134 -0.29 -2.19 6.23
CA GLY A 134 -1.56 -2.80 6.64
C GLY A 134 -2.66 -1.82 7.03
N GLN A 135 -2.31 -0.61 7.46
CA GLN A 135 -3.30 0.42 7.84
C GLN A 135 -3.75 1.29 6.65
N VAL A 136 -3.04 1.28 5.52
CA VAL A 136 -3.32 2.17 4.38
C VAL A 136 -4.29 1.50 3.41
N ILE A 137 -5.29 2.24 2.92
CA ILE A 137 -6.09 1.81 1.77
C ILE A 137 -5.28 2.04 0.49
N TYR A 138 -4.37 1.11 0.24
CA TYR A 138 -3.59 1.08 -0.97
C TYR A 138 -3.15 -0.33 -1.34
N ARG A 139 -2.88 -0.55 -2.63
CA ARG A 139 -2.58 -1.87 -3.21
C ARG A 139 -1.40 -2.60 -2.56
N ASN A 140 -0.49 -1.87 -1.91
CA ASN A 140 0.63 -2.47 -1.16
C ASN A 140 0.18 -3.36 0.00
N ALA A 141 -0.97 -3.08 0.61
CA ALA A 141 -1.47 -3.81 1.77
C ALA A 141 -1.74 -5.30 1.45
N ILE A 142 -2.17 -5.63 0.22
CA ILE A 142 -2.52 -7.00 -0.17
C ILE A 142 -1.34 -7.80 -0.74
N VAL A 143 -0.26 -7.11 -1.18
CA VAL A 143 0.92 -7.74 -1.78
C VAL A 143 1.51 -8.85 -0.91
N PRO A 144 1.71 -8.67 0.41
CA PRO A 144 2.35 -9.71 1.23
C PRO A 144 1.58 -11.03 1.20
N GLY A 145 0.25 -10.99 1.35
CA GLY A 145 -0.60 -12.18 1.30
C GLY A 145 -0.59 -12.85 -0.06
N ALA A 146 -0.57 -12.06 -1.14
CA ALA A 146 -0.55 -12.58 -2.51
C ALA A 146 0.78 -13.25 -2.86
N VAL A 147 1.91 -12.68 -2.41
CA VAL A 147 3.26 -13.27 -2.58
C VAL A 147 3.35 -14.61 -1.87
N VAL A 148 2.91 -14.70 -0.61
CA VAL A 148 2.88 -15.96 0.14
C VAL A 148 2.03 -17.01 -0.60
N LEU A 149 0.86 -16.61 -1.08
CA LEU A 149 -0.08 -17.52 -1.76
C LEU A 149 0.49 -18.02 -3.09
N ALA A 150 1.07 -17.13 -3.90
CA ALA A 150 1.72 -17.48 -5.17
C ALA A 150 2.85 -18.49 -4.95
N ILE A 151 3.75 -18.23 -3.99
CA ILE A 151 4.85 -19.15 -3.65
C ILE A 151 4.31 -20.49 -3.11
N ALA A 152 3.35 -20.44 -2.19
CA ALA A 152 2.76 -21.65 -1.62
C ALA A 152 2.06 -22.50 -2.70
N SER A 153 1.39 -21.87 -3.67
CA SER A 153 0.75 -22.57 -4.79
C SER A 153 1.74 -23.34 -5.65
N LEU A 154 2.89 -22.73 -5.97
CA LEU A 154 3.95 -23.35 -6.77
C LEU A 154 4.70 -24.45 -6.01
N ILE A 155 5.00 -24.24 -4.72
CA ILE A 155 5.54 -25.30 -3.85
C ILE A 155 4.54 -26.47 -3.77
N GLY A 156 3.25 -26.15 -3.67
CA GLY A 156 2.16 -27.13 -3.65
C GLY A 156 2.12 -27.97 -4.91
N LEU A 157 2.25 -27.34 -6.07
CA LEU A 157 2.34 -27.98 -7.38
C LEU A 157 3.60 -28.85 -7.51
N PHE A 158 4.77 -28.29 -7.18
CA PHE A 158 6.06 -28.99 -7.24
C PHE A 158 6.10 -30.24 -6.36
N THR A 159 5.62 -30.14 -5.11
CA THR A 159 5.60 -31.25 -4.16
C THR A 159 4.56 -32.33 -4.48
N ARG A 160 3.66 -32.06 -5.43
CA ARG A 160 2.57 -32.96 -5.86
C ARG A 160 2.68 -33.40 -7.32
N ARG A 161 3.79 -33.09 -7.99
CA ARG A 161 4.04 -33.44 -9.40
C ARG A 161 3.74 -34.90 -9.76
N ASN A 162 3.97 -35.83 -8.82
CA ASN A 162 3.77 -37.27 -9.02
C ASN A 162 2.40 -37.79 -8.59
N GLU A 163 1.50 -36.93 -8.11
CA GLU A 163 0.17 -37.33 -7.68
C GLU A 163 -0.79 -37.52 -8.89
N SER A 164 -2.05 -37.78 -8.61
CA SER A 164 -3.06 -37.98 -9.65
C SER A 164 -3.25 -36.71 -10.50
N LYS A 165 -3.66 -36.89 -11.76
CA LYS A 165 -3.95 -35.77 -12.69
C LYS A 165 -4.95 -34.77 -12.13
N LYS A 166 -5.94 -35.23 -11.36
CA LYS A 166 -6.93 -34.36 -10.72
C LYS A 166 -6.27 -33.43 -9.70
N VAL A 167 -5.39 -33.95 -8.86
CA VAL A 167 -4.66 -33.13 -7.89
C VAL A 167 -3.74 -32.15 -8.61
N LEU A 168 -3.01 -32.63 -9.62
CA LEU A 168 -2.13 -31.77 -10.41
C LEU A 168 -2.92 -30.62 -11.07
N LEU A 169 -4.07 -30.92 -11.67
CA LEU A 169 -4.95 -29.94 -12.30
C LEU A 169 -5.45 -28.89 -11.31
N LEU A 170 -5.91 -29.31 -10.13
CA LEU A 170 -6.37 -28.37 -9.10
C LEU A 170 -5.24 -27.44 -8.65
N TRP A 171 -4.02 -27.94 -8.47
CA TRP A 171 -2.88 -27.10 -8.10
C TRP A 171 -2.40 -26.21 -9.26
N SER A 172 -2.50 -26.64 -10.51
CA SER A 172 -2.18 -25.82 -11.69
C SER A 172 -3.18 -24.68 -11.90
N LEU A 173 -4.48 -24.96 -11.74
CA LEU A 173 -5.52 -23.92 -11.76
C LEU A 173 -5.32 -22.95 -10.60
N PHE A 174 -5.06 -23.47 -9.40
CA PHE A 174 -4.82 -22.64 -8.22
C PHE A 174 -3.56 -21.78 -8.37
N SER A 175 -2.44 -22.32 -8.86
CA SER A 175 -1.23 -21.53 -9.09
C SER A 175 -1.40 -20.48 -10.18
N GLY A 176 -2.09 -20.82 -11.26
CA GLY A 176 -2.45 -19.88 -12.32
C GLY A 176 -3.31 -18.72 -11.78
N ALA A 177 -4.35 -19.03 -11.01
CA ALA A 177 -5.22 -18.02 -10.41
C ALA A 177 -4.47 -17.14 -9.39
N CYS A 178 -3.64 -17.73 -8.52
CA CYS A 178 -2.87 -16.97 -7.53
C CYS A 178 -1.86 -16.03 -8.20
N PHE A 179 -1.16 -16.50 -9.24
CA PHE A 179 -0.19 -15.67 -9.95
C PHE A 179 -0.87 -14.61 -10.82
N ALA A 180 -2.01 -14.91 -11.45
CA ALA A 180 -2.80 -13.92 -12.17
C ALA A 180 -3.32 -12.82 -11.24
N PHE A 181 -3.81 -13.19 -10.06
CA PHE A 181 -4.23 -12.24 -9.03
C PHE A 181 -3.06 -11.33 -8.63
N PHE A 182 -1.90 -11.92 -8.29
CA PHE A 182 -0.67 -11.18 -7.95
C PHE A 182 -0.18 -10.25 -9.07
N TRP A 183 -0.18 -10.74 -10.31
CA TRP A 183 0.21 -9.96 -11.49
C TRP A 183 -0.63 -8.70 -11.62
N ASN A 184 -1.93 -8.80 -11.33
CA ASN A 184 -2.88 -7.71 -11.44
C ASN A 184 -3.04 -6.85 -10.17
N ILE A 185 -2.12 -6.94 -9.20
CA ILE A 185 -2.11 -6.02 -8.04
C ILE A 185 -1.37 -4.74 -8.39
N ARG A 186 -0.18 -4.86 -8.98
CA ARG A 186 0.74 -3.75 -9.24
C ARG A 186 1.37 -3.90 -10.61
N GLU A 187 1.82 -2.78 -11.13
CA GLU A 187 2.38 -2.67 -12.47
C GLU A 187 3.80 -3.24 -12.54
N ASP A 188 4.53 -3.24 -11.41
CA ASP A 188 5.88 -3.77 -11.27
C ASP A 188 5.95 -5.24 -10.81
N SER A 189 4.84 -5.98 -10.82
CA SER A 189 4.78 -7.40 -10.39
C SER A 189 5.71 -8.37 -11.15
N ILE A 190 6.44 -7.90 -12.17
CA ILE A 190 7.37 -8.69 -12.98
C ILE A 190 8.49 -9.35 -12.14
N TRP A 191 8.85 -8.78 -11.00
CA TRP A 191 9.94 -9.28 -10.14
C TRP A 191 9.74 -10.73 -9.66
N LEU A 192 8.49 -11.23 -9.57
CA LEU A 192 8.21 -12.62 -9.18
C LEU A 192 8.10 -13.58 -10.37
N LEU A 193 8.08 -13.06 -11.61
CA LEU A 193 7.98 -13.87 -12.83
C LEU A 193 9.14 -14.87 -12.99
N PRO A 194 10.42 -14.51 -12.71
CA PRO A 194 11.52 -15.47 -12.79
C PRO A 194 11.31 -16.68 -11.87
N PHE A 195 10.82 -16.45 -10.65
CA PHE A 195 10.49 -17.54 -9.71
C PHE A 195 9.36 -18.42 -10.24
N TYR A 196 8.27 -17.80 -10.73
CA TYR A 196 7.13 -18.52 -11.29
C TYR A 196 7.54 -19.40 -12.47
N ALA A 197 8.24 -18.83 -13.44
CA ALA A 197 8.71 -19.56 -14.63
C ALA A 197 9.69 -20.69 -14.26
N ALA A 198 10.69 -20.39 -13.41
CA ALA A 198 11.65 -21.39 -12.96
C ALA A 198 10.96 -22.53 -12.21
N ALA A 199 10.01 -22.23 -11.31
CA ALA A 199 9.26 -23.25 -10.57
C ALA A 199 8.48 -24.18 -11.50
N LEU A 200 7.82 -23.67 -12.54
CA LEU A 200 7.13 -24.49 -13.54
C LEU A 200 8.11 -25.36 -14.34
N VAL A 201 9.18 -24.76 -14.86
CA VAL A 201 10.21 -25.47 -15.64
C VAL A 201 10.84 -26.58 -14.81
N ILE A 202 11.23 -26.29 -13.57
CA ILE A 202 11.85 -27.27 -12.66
C ILE A 202 10.85 -28.37 -12.30
N THR A 203 9.57 -28.03 -12.06
CA THR A 203 8.52 -29.03 -11.83
C THR A 203 8.38 -29.98 -13.02
N ILE A 204 8.40 -29.45 -14.25
CA ILE A 204 8.34 -30.24 -15.48
C ILE A 204 9.61 -31.11 -15.61
N ILE A 205 10.80 -30.55 -15.41
CA ILE A 205 12.07 -31.31 -15.49
C ILE A 205 12.06 -32.49 -14.51
N TYR A 206 11.70 -32.27 -13.25
CA TYR A 206 11.62 -33.35 -12.27
C TYR A 206 10.59 -34.39 -12.66
N LEU A 207 9.42 -33.96 -13.14
CA LEU A 207 8.38 -34.87 -13.62
C LEU A 207 8.88 -35.76 -14.77
N LEU A 208 9.58 -35.16 -15.74
CA LEU A 208 10.16 -35.87 -16.89
C LEU A 208 11.25 -36.87 -16.47
N VAL A 209 12.13 -36.48 -15.55
CA VAL A 209 13.24 -37.32 -15.08
C VAL A 209 12.72 -38.51 -14.26
N GLU A 210 11.75 -38.28 -13.37
CA GLU A 210 11.23 -39.28 -12.45
C GLU A 210 10.27 -40.29 -13.13
N ASN A 211 9.61 -39.91 -14.23
CA ASN A 211 8.50 -40.68 -14.81
C ASN A 211 8.68 -41.03 -16.30
N LYS A 212 9.92 -41.24 -16.77
CA LYS A 212 10.22 -41.54 -18.20
C LYS A 212 9.39 -42.67 -18.83
N LYS A 213 8.87 -43.61 -18.03
CA LYS A 213 8.05 -44.76 -18.48
C LYS A 213 6.53 -44.55 -18.29
N ASP A 214 6.09 -43.44 -17.71
CA ASP A 214 4.67 -43.16 -17.50
C ASP A 214 4.01 -42.74 -18.83
N LYS A 215 3.11 -43.57 -19.36
CA LYS A 215 2.35 -43.28 -20.59
C LYS A 215 1.51 -41.99 -20.48
N LYS A 216 1.24 -41.50 -19.27
CA LYS A 216 0.46 -40.28 -19.02
C LYS A 216 1.34 -39.03 -18.83
N LEU A 217 2.66 -39.13 -19.04
CA LEU A 217 3.61 -38.05 -18.80
C LEU A 217 3.25 -36.77 -19.55
N ILE A 218 2.97 -36.87 -20.85
CA ILE A 218 2.60 -35.70 -21.70
C ILE A 218 1.34 -35.01 -21.16
N GLN A 219 0.33 -35.78 -20.72
CA GLN A 219 -0.88 -35.20 -20.12
C GLN A 219 -0.58 -34.46 -18.82
N LYS A 220 0.31 -34.99 -17.97
CA LYS A 220 0.72 -34.30 -16.73
C LYS A 220 1.51 -33.02 -17.01
N VAL A 221 2.38 -33.03 -18.02
CA VAL A 221 3.10 -31.82 -18.48
C VAL A 221 2.10 -30.77 -18.99
N ALA A 222 1.15 -31.17 -19.83
CA ALA A 222 0.09 -30.27 -20.32
C ALA A 222 -0.73 -29.69 -19.16
N ILE A 223 -1.04 -30.49 -18.14
CA ILE A 223 -1.74 -30.01 -16.93
C ILE A 223 -0.92 -28.96 -16.19
N ILE A 224 0.39 -29.15 -16.01
CA ILE A 224 1.24 -28.13 -15.37
C ILE A 224 1.20 -26.81 -16.16
N PHE A 225 1.23 -26.91 -17.49
CA PHE A 225 1.15 -25.74 -18.38
C PHE A 225 -0.16 -24.96 -18.27
N ILE A 226 -1.26 -25.59 -17.79
CA ILE A 226 -2.52 -24.89 -17.51
C ILE A 226 -2.31 -23.73 -16.54
N SER A 227 -1.33 -23.79 -15.63
CA SER A 227 -0.99 -22.65 -14.76
C SER A 227 -0.65 -21.41 -15.58
N ALA A 228 0.24 -21.53 -16.57
CA ALA A 228 0.62 -20.41 -17.44
C ALA A 228 -0.54 -19.96 -18.33
N VAL A 229 -1.31 -20.91 -18.88
CA VAL A 229 -2.50 -20.61 -19.70
C VAL A 229 -3.54 -19.83 -18.89
N CYS A 230 -3.77 -20.17 -17.62
CA CYS A 230 -4.69 -19.44 -16.75
C CYS A 230 -4.28 -17.98 -16.57
N VAL A 231 -2.97 -17.71 -16.36
CA VAL A 231 -2.45 -16.34 -16.26
C VAL A 231 -2.72 -15.56 -17.55
N LEU A 232 -2.45 -16.19 -18.71
CA LEU A 232 -2.72 -15.57 -20.01
C LEU A 232 -4.21 -15.30 -20.23
N ILE A 233 -5.09 -16.24 -19.89
CA ILE A 233 -6.54 -16.09 -20.03
C ILE A 233 -7.05 -14.95 -19.16
N VAL A 234 -6.64 -14.88 -17.89
CA VAL A 234 -7.09 -13.82 -16.98
C VAL A 234 -6.60 -12.45 -17.45
N ASN A 235 -5.31 -12.34 -17.80
CA ASN A 235 -4.75 -11.06 -18.26
C ASN A 235 -5.41 -10.59 -19.56
N ASN A 236 -5.56 -11.46 -20.56
CA ASN A 236 -6.24 -11.10 -21.81
C ASN A 236 -7.74 -10.86 -21.60
N GLY A 237 -8.37 -11.55 -20.64
CA GLY A 237 -9.76 -11.30 -20.25
C GLY A 237 -9.94 -9.89 -19.68
N ILE A 238 -9.04 -9.44 -18.80
CA ILE A 238 -9.06 -8.05 -18.29
C ILE A 238 -8.90 -7.06 -19.45
N LYS A 239 -7.92 -7.27 -20.34
CA LYS A 239 -7.71 -6.41 -21.52
C LYS A 239 -8.92 -6.37 -22.45
N LEU A 240 -9.58 -7.52 -22.66
CA LEU A 240 -10.78 -7.61 -23.47
C LEU A 240 -11.95 -6.84 -22.83
N VAL A 241 -12.15 -6.97 -21.52
CA VAL A 241 -13.18 -6.20 -20.81
C VAL A 241 -12.88 -4.70 -20.88
N ASN A 242 -11.62 -4.31 -20.72
CA ASN A 242 -11.20 -2.91 -20.89
C ASN A 242 -11.46 -2.41 -22.32
N TYR A 243 -11.19 -3.22 -23.33
CA TYR A 243 -11.50 -2.89 -24.72
C TYR A 243 -13.01 -2.71 -24.95
N ILE A 244 -13.84 -3.60 -24.41
CA ILE A 244 -15.30 -3.51 -24.53
C ILE A 244 -15.85 -2.24 -23.86
N ASN A 245 -15.28 -1.84 -22.71
CA ASN A 245 -15.78 -0.67 -21.96
C ASN A 245 -15.18 0.66 -22.44
N TYR A 246 -13.95 0.66 -22.94
CA TYR A 246 -13.16 1.88 -23.14
C TYR A 246 -12.52 2.01 -24.53
N GLY A 247 -12.60 1.00 -25.40
CA GLY A 247 -12.01 1.02 -26.73
C GLY A 247 -10.51 0.71 -26.79
N VAL A 248 -9.87 0.42 -25.66
CA VAL A 248 -8.41 0.15 -25.60
C VAL A 248 -8.11 -1.21 -24.99
N TYR A 249 -7.37 -2.04 -25.73
CA TYR A 249 -6.96 -3.38 -25.30
C TYR A 249 -5.71 -3.33 -24.43
N THR A 250 -5.86 -2.91 -23.17
CA THR A 250 -4.74 -2.79 -22.23
C THR A 250 -5.17 -3.11 -20.80
N ASP A 251 -4.26 -3.54 -19.93
CA ASP A 251 -4.50 -3.63 -18.48
C ASP A 251 -4.18 -2.30 -17.78
N THR A 252 -3.28 -1.49 -18.36
CA THR A 252 -2.96 -0.15 -17.89
C THR A 252 -2.37 0.73 -18.98
N GLU A 253 -2.84 1.97 -19.06
CA GLU A 253 -2.32 2.94 -20.03
C GLU A 253 -0.88 3.35 -19.76
N LEU A 254 -0.41 3.22 -18.51
CA LEU A 254 0.92 3.62 -18.13
C LEU A 254 2.02 2.74 -18.76
N PHE A 255 1.69 1.50 -19.17
CA PHE A 255 2.69 0.52 -19.61
C PHE A 255 2.42 -0.07 -21.00
N ASP A 256 1.19 0.03 -21.52
CA ASP A 256 0.81 -0.69 -22.75
C ASP A 256 -0.25 0.09 -23.55
N THR A 257 0.13 1.29 -24.04
CA THR A 257 -0.64 2.17 -24.97
C THR A 257 0.25 3.22 -25.65
N SER A 258 -0.33 4.05 -26.54
CA SER A 258 0.33 5.24 -27.09
C SER A 258 0.76 6.24 -26.02
N PHE A 259 -0.01 6.40 -24.93
CA PHE A 259 0.42 7.23 -23.80
C PHE A 259 1.74 6.74 -23.20
N SER A 260 1.89 5.41 -23.03
CA SER A 260 3.14 4.83 -22.54
C SER A 260 4.32 5.13 -23.47
N LYS A 261 4.11 5.11 -24.79
CA LYS A 261 5.12 5.47 -25.78
C LYS A 261 5.54 6.93 -25.66
N VAL A 262 4.57 7.86 -25.64
CA VAL A 262 4.84 9.30 -25.42
C VAL A 262 5.58 9.50 -24.10
N LYS A 263 5.08 8.95 -23.00
CA LYS A 263 5.71 9.02 -21.69
C LYS A 263 7.18 8.56 -21.72
N ASN A 264 7.46 7.39 -22.29
CA ASN A 264 8.82 6.88 -22.39
C ASN A 264 9.70 7.73 -23.30
N LEU A 265 9.14 8.29 -24.37
CA LEU A 265 9.85 9.20 -25.26
C LEU A 265 10.24 10.48 -24.53
N LEU A 266 9.29 11.12 -23.84
CA LEU A 266 9.50 12.35 -23.08
C LEU A 266 10.59 12.22 -21.99
N ILE A 267 10.61 11.10 -21.25
CA ILE A 267 11.63 10.83 -20.21
C ILE A 267 13.07 10.74 -20.78
N ASN A 268 13.21 10.55 -22.08
CA ASN A 268 14.51 10.38 -22.72
C ASN A 268 14.89 11.55 -23.64
N ILE A 269 14.16 12.66 -23.61
CA ILE A 269 14.57 13.88 -24.32
C ILE A 269 15.75 14.52 -23.59
N ASP A 270 16.72 15.00 -24.36
CA ASP A 270 17.87 15.76 -23.86
C ASP A 270 17.44 17.19 -23.50
N GLU A 271 17.50 17.54 -22.22
CA GLU A 271 17.19 18.88 -21.70
C GLU A 271 18.38 19.80 -22.02
N GLU A 272 18.41 20.35 -23.25
CA GLU A 272 19.53 21.17 -23.77
C GLU A 272 19.89 22.40 -22.89
N GLU A 273 19.00 22.84 -21.99
CA GLU A 273 19.20 23.93 -21.04
C GLU A 273 18.97 23.47 -19.60
N ASP A 274 19.96 23.71 -18.73
CA ASP A 274 19.92 23.53 -17.27
C ASP A 274 19.18 22.27 -16.78
N GLU A 275 19.83 21.10 -16.91
CA GLU A 275 19.39 19.85 -16.29
C GLU A 275 19.30 20.04 -14.76
N LYS A 276 18.11 20.41 -14.28
CA LYS A 276 17.82 20.55 -12.86
C LYS A 276 17.43 19.20 -12.30
N ASP A 277 18.14 18.76 -11.28
CA ASP A 277 17.86 17.53 -10.56
C ASP A 277 16.39 17.45 -10.13
N GLY A 278 15.73 16.34 -10.51
CA GLY A 278 14.36 16.01 -10.10
C GLY A 278 13.26 16.50 -11.04
N ILE A 279 13.58 17.18 -12.14
CA ILE A 279 12.61 17.54 -13.19
C ILE A 279 12.59 16.43 -14.26
N THR A 280 11.40 15.98 -14.65
CA THR A 280 11.26 14.93 -15.68
C THR A 280 11.10 15.50 -17.09
N VAL A 281 10.34 16.58 -17.23
CA VAL A 281 10.20 17.35 -18.48
C VAL A 281 10.06 18.81 -18.05
N SER A 282 11.01 19.65 -18.43
CA SER A 282 10.99 21.07 -18.08
C SER A 282 9.91 21.83 -18.86
N ARG A 283 9.52 23.00 -18.36
CA ARG A 283 8.66 23.93 -19.09
C ARG A 283 9.26 24.33 -20.44
N ALA A 284 10.57 24.54 -20.48
CA ALA A 284 11.29 24.89 -21.72
C ALA A 284 11.18 23.76 -22.76
N THR A 285 11.39 22.52 -22.33
CA THR A 285 11.23 21.34 -23.18
C THR A 285 9.79 21.15 -23.63
N LEU A 286 8.79 21.34 -22.76
CA LEU A 286 7.39 21.26 -23.17
C LEU A 286 7.03 22.33 -24.21
N ASN A 287 7.54 23.56 -24.07
CA ASN A 287 7.32 24.61 -25.07
C ASN A 287 7.92 24.26 -26.44
N ARG A 288 9.14 23.71 -26.47
CA ARG A 288 9.74 23.18 -27.71
C ARG A 288 8.88 22.09 -28.32
N LEU A 289 8.32 21.22 -27.50
CA LEU A 289 7.46 20.14 -27.97
C LEU A 289 6.15 20.66 -28.59
N PHE A 290 5.61 21.79 -28.13
CA PHE A 290 4.48 22.45 -28.81
C PHE A 290 4.85 23.02 -30.18
N GLU A 291 6.11 23.36 -30.43
CA GLU A 291 6.55 23.86 -31.74
C GLU A 291 6.63 22.74 -32.79
N VAL A 292 6.97 21.53 -32.37
CA VAL A 292 7.19 20.38 -33.26
C VAL A 292 6.01 19.40 -33.35
N SER A 293 5.07 19.45 -32.41
CA SER A 293 3.87 18.60 -32.39
C SER A 293 2.60 19.44 -32.45
N PRO A 294 2.00 19.62 -33.65
CA PRO A 294 0.72 20.30 -33.80
C PRO A 294 -0.38 19.72 -32.92
N THR A 295 -0.43 18.39 -32.77
CA THR A 295 -1.44 17.72 -31.93
C THR A 295 -1.22 18.05 -30.45
N LEU A 296 0.02 18.02 -29.96
CA LEU A 296 0.32 18.39 -28.57
C LEU A 296 0.05 19.87 -28.32
N LYS A 297 0.27 20.74 -29.30
CA LYS A 297 -0.01 22.17 -29.19
C LYS A 297 -1.48 22.48 -28.89
N GLU A 298 -2.41 21.64 -29.32
CA GLU A 298 -3.83 21.84 -29.04
C GLU A 298 -4.16 21.87 -27.54
N ILE A 299 -3.34 21.24 -26.69
CA ILE A 299 -3.56 21.26 -25.24
C ILE A 299 -2.89 22.45 -24.54
N GLU A 300 -2.05 23.22 -25.22
CA GLU A 300 -1.31 24.37 -24.66
C GLU A 300 -2.20 25.33 -23.84
N PRO A 301 -3.42 25.72 -24.29
CA PRO A 301 -4.29 26.61 -23.53
C PRO A 301 -4.78 26.02 -22.19
N PHE A 302 -4.72 24.71 -22.02
CA PHE A 302 -5.22 23.98 -20.86
C PHE A 302 -4.11 23.61 -19.87
N VAL A 303 -2.84 23.81 -20.23
CA VAL A 303 -1.70 23.37 -19.41
C VAL A 303 -1.49 24.25 -18.17
N GLY A 304 -1.70 25.56 -18.28
CA GLY A 304 -1.50 26.53 -17.19
C GLY A 304 -2.15 26.12 -15.86
N PRO A 305 -3.47 25.88 -15.81
CA PRO A 305 -4.16 25.51 -14.57
C PRO A 305 -3.62 24.28 -13.84
N TYR A 306 -3.05 23.31 -14.57
CA TYR A 306 -2.60 22.04 -14.00
C TYR A 306 -1.08 21.99 -13.76
N MET A 307 -0.29 22.65 -14.61
CA MET A 307 1.18 22.63 -14.53
C MET A 307 1.78 23.88 -13.89
N TYR A 308 1.20 25.06 -14.08
CA TYR A 308 1.84 26.34 -13.77
C TYR A 308 1.09 27.21 -12.74
N ASP A 309 -0.21 26.98 -12.53
CA ASP A 309 -1.05 27.79 -11.65
C ASP A 309 -1.37 27.08 -10.33
N ASN A 310 -0.36 26.44 -9.73
CA ASN A 310 -0.40 25.92 -8.36
C ASN A 310 -1.22 24.62 -8.10
N PHE A 311 -1.36 23.71 -9.07
CA PHE A 311 -1.85 22.35 -8.77
C PHE A 311 -0.70 21.35 -8.62
N TRP A 312 -0.17 20.78 -9.71
CA TRP A 312 0.89 19.78 -9.63
C TRP A 312 2.26 20.33 -9.25
N GLN A 313 2.51 21.61 -9.56
CA GLN A 313 3.70 22.35 -9.11
C GLN A 313 3.81 22.38 -7.57
N LEU A 314 2.70 22.49 -6.84
CA LEU A 314 2.70 22.58 -5.37
C LEU A 314 2.95 21.24 -4.66
N VAL A 315 2.92 20.12 -5.38
CA VAL A 315 3.09 18.78 -4.81
C VAL A 315 4.56 18.31 -4.91
N GLY A 316 5.42 19.11 -5.56
CA GLY A 316 6.86 18.88 -5.74
C GLY A 316 7.74 19.35 -4.58
N ASP A 317 9.03 19.04 -4.64
CA ASP A 317 10.01 19.34 -3.57
C ASP A 317 10.47 20.81 -3.58
N ASN A 318 10.23 21.57 -4.67
CA ASN A 318 10.49 23.01 -4.78
C ASN A 318 9.35 23.69 -5.56
N VAL A 319 8.79 24.77 -5.00
CA VAL A 319 7.55 25.39 -5.49
C VAL A 319 7.83 26.68 -6.28
N ASP A 320 9.02 27.26 -6.14
CA ASP A 320 9.25 28.66 -6.47
C ASP A 320 9.74 28.93 -7.92
N ASP A 321 10.08 27.89 -8.70
CA ASP A 321 10.64 28.07 -10.05
C ASP A 321 9.66 27.75 -11.20
N GLY A 322 8.42 27.37 -10.88
CA GLY A 322 7.39 27.12 -11.89
C GLY A 322 7.40 25.71 -12.50
N GLU A 323 8.27 24.81 -12.03
CA GLU A 323 8.45 23.49 -12.62
C GLU A 323 7.66 22.38 -11.90
N VAL A 324 7.36 21.30 -12.63
CA VAL A 324 6.68 20.12 -12.06
C VAL A 324 7.70 19.02 -11.81
N TYR A 325 7.96 18.77 -10.53
CA TYR A 325 8.96 17.79 -10.10
C TYR A 325 8.47 16.34 -10.18
N GLY A 326 9.38 15.44 -10.54
CA GLY A 326 9.17 14.00 -10.59
C GLY A 326 8.02 13.56 -11.49
N GLY A 327 7.42 12.43 -11.16
CA GLY A 327 6.37 11.80 -11.97
C GLY A 327 5.04 12.59 -12.04
N TYR A 328 4.91 13.72 -11.34
CA TYR A 328 3.68 14.52 -11.34
C TYR A 328 3.39 15.18 -12.69
N PHE A 329 4.42 15.42 -13.50
CA PHE A 329 4.28 15.94 -14.87
C PHE A 329 3.29 15.10 -15.69
N PHE A 330 3.35 13.78 -15.57
CA PHE A 330 2.47 12.88 -16.30
C PHE A 330 1.03 12.87 -15.82
N TRP A 331 0.75 13.34 -14.60
CA TRP A 331 -0.62 13.58 -14.17
C TRP A 331 -1.12 14.91 -14.71
N ALA A 332 -0.29 15.95 -14.63
CA ALA A 332 -0.61 17.28 -15.14
C ALA A 332 -0.94 17.27 -16.64
N ILE A 333 -0.14 16.55 -17.44
CA ILE A 333 -0.41 16.46 -18.88
C ILE A 333 -1.71 15.71 -19.18
N ARG A 334 -2.05 14.69 -18.37
CA ARG A 334 -3.31 13.96 -18.54
C ARG A 334 -4.51 14.81 -18.13
N ASP A 335 -4.40 15.63 -17.09
CA ASP A 335 -5.43 16.61 -16.73
C ASP A 335 -5.63 17.65 -17.84
N ALA A 336 -4.56 18.18 -18.44
CA ALA A 336 -4.65 19.12 -19.56
C ALA A 336 -5.31 18.49 -20.79
N VAL A 337 -4.94 17.26 -21.15
CA VAL A 337 -5.57 16.49 -22.25
C VAL A 337 -7.04 16.19 -21.95
N GLN A 338 -7.42 15.95 -20.69
CA GLN A 338 -8.81 15.79 -20.28
C GLN A 338 -9.61 17.08 -20.43
N ALA A 339 -9.04 18.21 -20.03
CA ALA A 339 -9.65 19.52 -20.17
C ALA A 339 -9.83 19.92 -21.64
N ALA A 340 -8.93 19.46 -22.52
CA ALA A 340 -9.05 19.60 -23.96
C ALA A 340 -10.10 18.65 -24.60
N GLY A 341 -10.71 17.74 -23.84
CA GLY A 341 -11.78 16.86 -24.32
C GLY A 341 -11.32 15.50 -24.87
N TYR A 342 -10.04 15.17 -24.82
CA TYR A 342 -9.51 13.94 -25.43
C TYR A 342 -9.76 12.65 -24.63
N TYR A 343 -10.22 12.75 -23.39
CA TYR A 343 -10.54 11.60 -22.52
C TYR A 343 -12.03 11.21 -22.54
N GLU A 344 -12.77 11.49 -23.61
CA GLU A 344 -14.15 11.00 -23.80
C GLU A 344 -14.22 9.47 -23.92
N SER A 345 -13.23 8.86 -24.58
CA SER A 345 -13.04 7.41 -24.66
C SER A 345 -11.56 7.08 -24.76
N GLY A 346 -11.18 5.85 -24.44
CA GLY A 346 -9.79 5.43 -24.54
C GLY A 346 -9.30 5.36 -25.98
N GLU A 347 -10.19 5.11 -26.94
CA GLU A 347 -9.85 5.15 -28.37
C GLU A 347 -9.38 6.56 -28.77
N ILE A 348 -10.16 7.59 -28.42
CA ILE A 348 -9.83 9.00 -28.70
C ILE A 348 -8.52 9.41 -28.02
N ALA A 349 -8.37 9.09 -26.73
CA ALA A 349 -7.15 9.41 -25.99
C ALA A 349 -5.92 8.70 -26.59
N ASN A 350 -6.05 7.42 -26.95
CA ASN A 350 -4.97 6.64 -27.52
C ASN A 350 -4.60 7.10 -28.95
N GLU A 351 -5.57 7.57 -29.73
CA GLU A 351 -5.32 8.21 -31.04
C GLU A 351 -4.56 9.53 -30.87
N PHE A 352 -4.99 10.40 -29.94
CA PHE A 352 -4.31 11.65 -29.61
C PHE A 352 -2.82 11.40 -29.30
N TYR A 353 -2.53 10.51 -28.35
CA TYR A 353 -1.14 10.20 -28.00
C TYR A 353 -0.38 9.50 -29.13
N SER A 354 -1.05 8.77 -30.03
CA SER A 354 -0.39 8.17 -31.19
C SER A 354 0.13 9.24 -32.14
N LYS A 355 -0.69 10.26 -32.43
CA LYS A 355 -0.29 11.39 -33.28
C LYS A 355 0.85 12.19 -32.66
N VAL A 356 0.74 12.51 -31.36
CA VAL A 356 1.83 13.17 -30.62
C VAL A 356 3.13 12.36 -30.69
N TYR A 357 3.06 11.04 -30.51
CA TYR A 357 4.24 10.18 -30.63
C TYR A 357 4.85 10.22 -32.03
N ASP A 358 4.04 10.11 -33.08
CA ASP A 358 4.53 10.11 -34.46
C ASP A 358 5.12 11.46 -34.87
N GLU A 359 4.51 12.57 -34.47
CA GLU A 359 4.99 13.93 -34.71
C GLU A 359 6.34 14.19 -34.03
N ILE A 360 6.50 13.82 -32.75
CA ILE A 360 7.77 14.03 -32.05
C ILE A 360 8.86 13.11 -32.61
N ASN A 361 8.55 11.87 -33.00
CA ASN A 361 9.57 11.01 -33.65
C ASN A 361 10.04 11.58 -34.99
N GLN A 362 9.15 12.22 -35.77
CA GLN A 362 9.57 12.91 -37.00
C GLN A 362 10.54 14.07 -36.70
N ALA A 363 10.31 14.83 -35.62
CA ALA A 363 11.21 15.88 -35.17
C ALA A 363 12.57 15.31 -34.70
N ILE A 364 12.57 14.14 -34.06
CA ILE A 364 13.81 13.42 -33.69
C ILE A 364 14.58 12.98 -34.94
N ASP A 365 13.90 12.38 -35.92
CA ASP A 365 14.50 11.93 -37.18
C ASP A 365 15.07 13.12 -38.00
N ALA A 366 14.44 14.30 -37.88
CA ALA A 366 14.92 15.55 -38.46
C ALA A 366 16.08 16.20 -37.69
N GLY A 367 16.39 15.72 -36.47
CA GLY A 367 17.42 16.26 -35.60
C GLY A 367 17.03 17.53 -34.83
N GLU A 368 15.74 17.86 -34.79
CA GLU A 368 15.19 19.03 -34.05
C GLU A 368 15.05 18.74 -32.55
N ILE A 369 14.85 17.47 -32.19
CA ILE A 369 14.83 16.97 -30.81
C ILE A 369 15.90 15.89 -30.65
N LYS A 370 16.70 15.98 -29.59
CA LYS A 370 17.72 14.98 -29.26
C LYS A 370 17.26 14.10 -28.10
N LEU A 371 17.73 12.86 -28.10
CA LEU A 371 17.49 11.91 -27.02
C LEU A 371 18.79 11.67 -26.23
N VAL A 372 18.63 11.45 -24.93
CA VAL A 372 19.72 11.05 -24.03
C VAL A 372 20.21 9.65 -24.42
N SER A 373 21.52 9.50 -24.63
CA SER A 373 22.14 8.20 -24.90
C SER A 373 22.29 7.40 -23.60
N LYS A 374 21.40 6.44 -23.35
CA LYS A 374 21.50 5.51 -22.20
C LYS A 374 22.11 4.17 -22.59
N GLY A 375 22.94 3.61 -21.71
CA GLY A 375 23.51 2.27 -21.86
C GLY A 375 22.48 1.16 -21.62
N PHE A 376 22.95 -0.03 -21.24
CA PHE A 376 22.05 -1.16 -20.99
C PHE A 376 21.17 -0.91 -19.75
N THR A 377 19.86 -0.77 -19.97
CA THR A 377 18.88 -0.51 -18.90
C THR A 377 18.06 -1.75 -18.51
N VAL A 378 17.75 -1.88 -17.22
CA VAL A 378 16.76 -2.83 -16.69
C VAL A 378 15.69 -2.04 -15.94
N MET A 379 14.43 -2.19 -16.37
CA MET A 379 13.30 -1.40 -15.86
C MET A 379 13.52 0.14 -15.96
N GLY A 380 14.25 0.59 -16.98
CA GLY A 380 14.51 2.01 -17.25
C GLY A 380 15.72 2.61 -16.54
N ILE A 381 16.47 1.81 -15.75
CA ILE A 381 17.67 2.25 -15.03
C ILE A 381 18.90 1.58 -15.63
N GLU A 382 19.96 2.33 -15.83
CA GLU A 382 21.22 1.82 -16.35
C GLU A 382 21.92 0.94 -15.30
N VAL A 383 22.05 -0.35 -15.58
CA VAL A 383 22.52 -1.35 -14.58
C VAL A 383 24.01 -1.20 -14.26
N PHE A 384 24.77 -0.67 -15.21
CA PHE A 384 26.22 -0.50 -15.14
C PHE A 384 26.64 0.94 -15.47
N GLY A 385 25.73 1.90 -15.32
CA GLY A 385 26.02 3.32 -15.49
C GLY A 385 26.76 3.88 -14.28
N ASP A 386 27.06 5.18 -14.31
CA ASP A 386 27.82 5.87 -13.27
C ASP A 386 27.18 5.77 -11.87
N GLU A 387 25.86 5.56 -11.82
CA GLU A 387 25.05 5.47 -10.58
C GLU A 387 25.00 4.05 -9.98
N ALA A 388 25.68 3.07 -10.57
CA ALA A 388 25.62 1.67 -10.11
C ALA A 388 26.11 1.51 -8.65
N GLY A 389 27.02 2.38 -8.21
CA GLY A 389 27.46 2.46 -6.81
C GLY A 389 26.33 2.85 -5.86
N ASP A 390 25.62 3.94 -6.17
CA ASP A 390 24.50 4.44 -5.37
C ASP A 390 23.34 3.45 -5.31
N VAL A 391 23.07 2.76 -6.42
CA VAL A 391 22.09 1.67 -6.46
C VAL A 391 22.49 0.53 -5.52
N MET A 392 23.77 0.16 -5.47
CA MET A 392 24.25 -0.90 -4.58
C MET A 392 24.19 -0.47 -3.11
N ASP A 393 24.57 0.76 -2.79
CA ASP A 393 24.40 1.33 -1.46
C ASP A 393 22.93 1.32 -1.05
N ALA A 394 22.02 1.61 -2.00
CA ALA A 394 20.60 1.53 -1.75
C ALA A 394 20.10 0.10 -1.51
N VAL A 395 20.64 -0.90 -2.21
CA VAL A 395 20.37 -2.32 -1.92
C VAL A 395 20.82 -2.69 -0.51
N ILE A 396 22.03 -2.31 -0.11
CA ILE A 396 22.58 -2.63 1.21
C ILE A 396 21.72 -1.99 2.30
N TRP A 397 21.39 -0.71 2.15
CA TRP A 397 20.53 0.00 3.09
C TRP A 397 19.14 -0.64 3.20
N ASN A 398 18.52 -0.99 2.08
CA ASN A 398 17.21 -1.65 2.08
C ASN A 398 17.28 -3.03 2.75
N VAL A 399 18.34 -3.81 2.51
CA VAL A 399 18.53 -5.09 3.21
C VAL A 399 18.64 -4.87 4.72
N ASP A 400 19.46 -3.91 5.17
CA ASP A 400 19.64 -3.57 6.59
C ASP A 400 18.30 -3.22 7.26
N LYS A 401 17.53 -2.30 6.68
CA LYS A 401 16.23 -1.86 7.23
C LYS A 401 15.14 -2.92 7.20
N MET A 402 15.23 -3.87 6.27
CA MET A 402 14.31 -5.01 6.21
C MET A 402 14.63 -6.07 7.27
N ILE A 403 15.91 -6.27 7.61
CA ILE A 403 16.31 -7.28 8.60
C ILE A 403 16.18 -6.81 10.05
N ASP A 404 16.36 -5.53 10.32
CA ASP A 404 16.27 -4.94 11.66
C ASP A 404 14.83 -4.54 12.05
N TYR A 405 13.91 -4.51 11.08
CA TYR A 405 12.54 -4.07 11.22
C TYR A 405 12.38 -2.64 11.80
N GLU A 406 13.41 -1.79 11.75
CA GLU A 406 13.47 -0.49 12.41
C GLU A 406 12.35 0.44 11.95
N LYS A 407 12.11 0.48 10.63
CA LYS A 407 11.10 1.32 9.97
C LYS A 407 9.66 0.78 10.13
N PHE A 408 9.43 -0.34 10.82
CA PHE A 408 8.08 -0.83 11.14
C PHE A 408 7.57 -0.21 12.46
N ASN A 409 6.33 0.28 12.42
CA ASN A 409 5.56 0.72 13.57
C ASN A 409 4.07 0.52 13.30
N TYR A 410 3.28 0.33 14.36
CA TYR A 410 1.85 0.57 14.33
C TYR A 410 1.60 1.98 14.86
N ALA A 411 0.72 2.73 14.21
CA ALA A 411 0.38 4.07 14.67
C ALA A 411 -1.12 4.32 14.57
N THR A 412 -1.71 4.78 15.67
CA THR A 412 -3.06 5.34 15.71
C THR A 412 -3.03 6.76 15.12
N THR A 413 -2.96 6.84 13.78
CA THR A 413 -2.73 8.09 13.04
C THR A 413 -4.01 8.73 12.51
N LEU A 414 -4.04 10.06 12.52
CA LEU A 414 -5.12 10.86 11.93
C LEU A 414 -5.09 10.75 10.40
N SER A 415 -6.23 10.45 9.79
CA SER A 415 -6.39 10.53 8.34
C SER A 415 -6.50 11.98 7.87
N SER A 416 -6.18 12.23 6.61
CA SER A 416 -6.18 13.56 6.01
C SER A 416 -7.11 13.64 4.80
N GLY A 417 -7.49 14.86 4.46
CA GLY A 417 -8.26 15.19 3.26
C GLY A 417 -9.76 15.33 3.46
N ASN A 418 -10.47 15.44 2.34
CA ASN A 418 -11.88 15.79 2.29
C ASN A 418 -12.75 14.83 3.11
N LYS A 419 -13.59 15.39 4.00
CA LYS A 419 -14.49 14.60 4.88
C LYS A 419 -15.41 13.65 4.12
N THR A 420 -15.90 14.04 2.95
CA THR A 420 -16.74 13.21 2.08
C THR A 420 -15.95 12.00 1.58
N ASN A 421 -14.72 12.18 1.14
CA ASN A 421 -13.86 11.09 0.67
C ASN A 421 -13.48 10.11 1.79
N LEU A 422 -13.17 10.64 2.98
CA LEU A 422 -12.97 9.83 4.17
C LEU A 422 -14.23 9.02 4.48
N ARG A 423 -15.41 9.65 4.45
CA ARG A 423 -16.68 8.96 4.73
C ARG A 423 -17.04 7.90 3.69
N ARG A 424 -16.78 8.15 2.40
CA ARG A 424 -16.90 7.14 1.34
C ARG A 424 -16.04 5.93 1.63
N THR A 425 -14.78 6.17 2.03
CA THR A 425 -13.83 5.12 2.40
C THR A 425 -14.34 4.31 3.60
N GLU A 426 -14.85 4.95 4.65
CA GLU A 426 -15.43 4.24 5.80
C GLU A 426 -16.61 3.34 5.42
N ILE A 427 -17.52 3.83 4.56
CA ILE A 427 -18.69 3.08 4.12
C ILE A 427 -18.26 1.86 3.30
N LEU A 428 -17.34 2.06 2.36
CA LEU A 428 -16.82 1.00 1.51
C LEU A 428 -16.08 -0.06 2.33
N THR A 429 -15.18 0.38 3.22
CA THR A 429 -14.31 -0.52 3.99
C THR A 429 -14.99 -1.10 5.23
N ARG A 430 -16.05 -0.47 5.75
CA ARG A 430 -16.70 -0.83 7.02
C ARG A 430 -15.73 -0.85 8.20
N ASN A 431 -14.73 0.02 8.16
CA ASN A 431 -13.71 0.17 9.19
C ASN A 431 -13.66 1.63 9.63
N ALA A 432 -13.32 1.85 10.90
CA ALA A 432 -13.21 3.19 11.45
C ALA A 432 -11.99 3.91 10.87
N ILE A 433 -12.20 5.17 10.48
CA ILE A 433 -11.15 6.12 10.14
C ILE A 433 -11.06 7.14 11.27
N ILE A 434 -9.84 7.53 11.62
CA ILE A 434 -9.62 8.54 12.65
C ILE A 434 -9.60 9.91 11.99
N TYR A 435 -10.55 10.76 12.35
CA TYR A 435 -10.62 12.15 11.89
C TYR A 435 -9.75 13.06 12.78
N ARG A 436 -9.35 14.21 12.24
CA ARG A 436 -8.69 15.24 13.06
C ARG A 436 -9.64 15.72 14.16
N SER A 437 -9.10 15.83 15.38
CA SER A 437 -9.82 16.38 16.53
C SER A 437 -10.42 17.74 16.16
N VAL A 438 -11.70 17.91 16.46
CA VAL A 438 -12.39 19.18 16.24
C VAL A 438 -12.24 20.00 17.51
N SER A 439 -11.82 21.26 17.37
CA SER A 439 -11.87 22.19 18.49
C SER A 439 -13.32 22.62 18.67
N GLN A 440 -14.02 22.06 19.66
CA GLN A 440 -15.33 22.57 20.02
C GLN A 440 -15.08 23.91 20.73
N LYS A 441 -15.44 25.01 20.05
CA LYS A 441 -15.36 26.36 20.62
C LYS A 441 -16.74 26.73 21.12
N SER A 442 -16.88 26.95 22.42
CA SER A 442 -18.11 27.48 23.01
C SER A 442 -17.87 28.89 23.52
N LEU A 443 -18.85 29.76 23.27
CA LEU A 443 -18.85 31.15 23.68
C LEU A 443 -20.19 31.43 24.36
N TYR A 444 -20.17 32.03 25.54
CA TYR A 444 -21.39 32.44 26.23
C TYR A 444 -21.21 33.74 26.99
N GLY A 445 -22.31 34.46 27.17
CA GLY A 445 -22.32 35.79 27.71
C GLY A 445 -23.68 36.45 27.57
N TRP A 446 -23.71 37.77 27.68
CA TRP A 446 -24.88 38.58 27.34
C TRP A 446 -24.49 39.85 26.61
N VAL A 447 -25.41 40.40 25.81
CA VAL A 447 -25.21 41.66 25.10
C VAL A 447 -26.48 42.51 25.13
N VAL A 448 -26.32 43.80 25.43
CA VAL A 448 -27.42 44.76 25.52
C VAL A 448 -27.03 46.04 24.75
N PRO A 449 -27.90 46.60 23.90
CA PRO A 449 -27.63 47.89 23.28
C PRO A 449 -27.62 49.01 24.32
N ASN A 450 -26.79 50.03 24.12
CA ASN A 450 -26.73 51.16 25.04
C ASN A 450 -28.02 52.00 24.96
N GLU A 451 -28.63 52.09 23.77
CA GLU A 451 -29.90 52.79 23.55
C GLU A 451 -31.10 51.80 23.56
N PRO A 452 -32.21 52.09 24.26
CA PRO A 452 -33.33 51.16 24.41
C PRO A 452 -34.05 50.77 23.11
N ASN A 453 -34.00 51.62 22.09
CA ASN A 453 -34.67 51.40 20.81
C ASN A 453 -33.82 50.61 19.80
N ASP A 454 -32.53 50.43 20.07
CA ASP A 454 -31.63 49.74 19.15
C ASP A 454 -31.84 48.22 19.15
N THR A 455 -31.51 47.60 18.03
CA THR A 455 -31.57 46.15 17.83
C THR A 455 -30.17 45.58 17.72
N ILE A 456 -29.89 44.45 18.36
CA ILE A 456 -28.59 43.76 18.28
C ILE A 456 -28.77 42.39 17.63
N THR A 457 -27.88 42.09 16.69
CA THR A 457 -27.72 40.74 16.13
C THR A 457 -26.27 40.31 16.27
N LEU A 458 -26.07 39.07 16.69
CA LEU A 458 -24.76 38.44 16.77
C LEU A 458 -24.61 37.43 15.65
N SER A 459 -23.48 37.46 14.94
CA SER A 459 -23.16 36.50 13.89
C SER A 459 -21.75 35.97 14.04
N LEU A 460 -21.55 34.71 13.67
CA LEU A 460 -20.26 34.06 13.65
C LEU A 460 -19.75 33.99 12.23
N CYS A 461 -18.55 34.52 12.02
CA CYS A 461 -17.95 34.60 10.71
C CYS A 461 -16.61 33.88 10.66
N ASP A 462 -16.22 33.46 9.45
CA ASP A 462 -14.86 33.00 9.16
C ASP A 462 -13.89 34.19 9.06
N LYS A 463 -12.60 33.91 8.82
CA LYS A 463 -11.56 34.94 8.64
C LYS A 463 -11.81 35.91 7.48
N ASN A 464 -12.65 35.53 6.52
CA ASN A 464 -12.97 36.33 5.34
C ASN A 464 -14.27 37.14 5.55
N GLY A 465 -14.90 37.03 6.73
CA GLY A 465 -16.13 37.74 7.06
C GLY A 465 -17.40 37.05 6.55
N ASN A 466 -17.32 35.82 6.03
CA ASN A 466 -18.50 35.07 5.61
C ASN A 466 -19.26 34.58 6.84
N GLU A 467 -20.57 34.86 6.89
CA GLU A 467 -21.45 34.38 7.95
C GLU A 467 -21.55 32.85 7.92
N ILE A 468 -21.18 32.23 9.04
CA ILE A 468 -21.30 30.79 9.31
C ILE A 468 -22.65 30.49 9.96
N SER A 469 -23.04 31.31 10.96
CA SER A 469 -24.31 31.16 11.68
C SER A 469 -24.64 32.42 12.48
N ILE A 470 -25.92 32.75 12.57
CA ILE A 470 -26.45 33.74 13.52
C ILE A 470 -26.46 33.12 14.93
N VAL A 471 -26.13 33.92 15.94
CA VAL A 471 -26.17 33.51 17.36
C VAL A 471 -27.45 34.07 17.99
N PRO A 472 -28.42 33.22 18.38
CA PRO A 472 -29.67 33.68 18.94
C PRO A 472 -29.49 34.23 20.37
N LEU A 473 -30.16 35.33 20.65
CA LEU A 473 -30.30 35.85 22.01
C LEU A 473 -31.44 35.11 22.74
N GLN A 474 -31.27 34.92 24.04
CA GLN A 474 -32.10 34.13 24.94
C GLN A 474 -32.52 34.98 26.14
N GLU A 475 -33.57 34.52 26.83
CA GLU A 475 -34.12 35.22 28.00
C GLU A 475 -33.08 35.40 29.13
N SER A 476 -33.13 36.57 29.78
CA SER A 476 -32.11 37.03 30.73
C SER A 476 -32.67 37.99 31.78
N ALA A 477 -33.59 37.51 32.61
CA ALA A 477 -34.20 38.32 33.68
C ALA A 477 -33.18 38.86 34.70
N ASP A 478 -32.07 38.16 34.89
CA ASP A 478 -30.95 38.56 35.73
C ASP A 478 -30.18 39.76 35.17
N VAL A 479 -29.96 39.78 33.85
CA VAL A 479 -29.31 40.91 33.15
C VAL A 479 -30.20 42.15 33.20
N TYR A 480 -31.50 42.00 32.96
CA TYR A 480 -32.45 43.10 33.11
C TYR A 480 -32.43 43.70 34.52
N LYS A 481 -32.47 42.84 35.55
CA LYS A 481 -32.40 43.29 36.94
C LYS A 481 -31.09 44.03 37.24
N TYR A 482 -29.95 43.56 36.74
CA TYR A 482 -28.65 44.20 36.92
C TYR A 482 -28.61 45.65 36.39
N PHE A 483 -29.21 45.91 35.22
CA PHE A 483 -29.32 47.27 34.66
C PHE A 483 -30.37 48.11 35.41
N SER A 484 -31.51 47.51 35.77
CA SER A 484 -32.57 48.17 36.54
C SER A 484 -32.09 48.62 37.92
N ASP A 485 -31.29 47.82 38.62
CA ASP A 485 -30.70 48.15 39.92
C ASP A 485 -29.72 49.35 39.82
N GLN A 486 -29.24 49.67 38.62
CA GLN A 486 -28.40 50.85 38.32
C GLN A 486 -29.20 52.05 37.78
N GLY A 487 -30.53 51.94 37.73
CA GLY A 487 -31.42 53.00 37.23
C GLY A 487 -31.51 53.07 35.71
N ILE A 488 -31.11 52.02 34.98
CA ILE A 488 -31.20 51.94 33.52
C ILE A 488 -32.36 51.02 33.15
N GLU A 489 -33.44 51.58 32.60
CA GLU A 489 -34.57 50.80 32.08
C GLU A 489 -34.37 50.49 30.59
N ASN A 490 -33.97 49.26 30.28
CA ASN A 490 -33.80 48.78 28.91
C ASN A 490 -34.42 47.39 28.75
N GLU A 491 -35.59 47.32 28.09
CA GLU A 491 -36.32 46.05 27.91
C GLU A 491 -35.54 45.00 27.11
N LYS A 492 -34.57 45.41 26.27
CA LYS A 492 -33.71 44.48 25.53
C LYS A 492 -32.85 43.62 26.45
N ALA A 493 -32.60 44.09 27.68
CA ALA A 493 -31.89 43.31 28.69
C ALA A 493 -32.66 42.07 29.18
N ASN A 494 -33.96 41.92 28.86
CA ASN A 494 -34.70 40.68 29.12
C ASN A 494 -34.40 39.55 28.12
N TYR A 495 -33.77 39.85 26.98
CA TYR A 495 -33.37 38.88 25.95
C TYR A 495 -31.95 39.16 25.47
N ALA A 496 -31.00 39.07 26.38
CA ALA A 496 -29.60 39.47 26.18
C ALA A 496 -28.62 38.30 26.26
N ASN A 497 -28.98 37.19 26.91
CA ASN A 497 -28.10 36.04 27.07
C ASN A 497 -27.82 35.38 25.72
N PHE A 498 -26.61 34.91 25.50
CA PHE A 498 -26.27 34.08 24.35
C PHE A 498 -25.35 32.95 24.76
N LYS A 499 -25.53 31.81 24.10
CA LYS A 499 -24.63 30.67 24.17
C LYS A 499 -24.52 30.06 22.78
N TYR A 500 -23.29 29.85 22.33
CA TYR A 500 -23.01 29.20 21.07
C TYR A 500 -21.97 28.09 21.23
N GLU A 501 -22.13 27.01 20.48
CA GLU A 501 -21.18 25.91 20.39
C GLU A 501 -20.87 25.65 18.91
N SER A 502 -19.59 25.77 18.54
CA SER A 502 -19.10 25.58 17.17
C SER A 502 -18.21 24.35 17.07
N ASN A 503 -18.43 23.56 16.02
CA ASN A 503 -17.51 22.51 15.56
C ASN A 503 -16.63 23.00 14.39
N PHE A 504 -16.52 24.32 14.20
CA PHE A 504 -15.71 24.90 13.13
C PHE A 504 -14.21 24.81 13.45
N SER A 505 -13.44 24.28 12.50
CA SER A 505 -12.00 24.00 12.66
C SER A 505 -11.08 25.18 12.34
N GLY A 506 -11.63 26.34 11.95
CA GLY A 506 -10.86 27.55 11.63
C GLY A 506 -10.90 28.63 12.73
N GLU A 507 -10.30 29.77 12.42
CA GLU A 507 -10.47 30.98 13.24
C GLU A 507 -11.90 31.50 13.10
N LEU A 508 -12.52 31.79 14.23
CA LEU A 508 -13.89 32.29 14.29
C LEU A 508 -13.88 33.72 14.81
N TYR A 509 -14.76 34.52 14.24
CA TYR A 509 -14.97 35.91 14.60
C TYR A 509 -16.42 36.10 15.02
N LEU A 510 -16.64 36.80 16.12
CA LEU A 510 -17.95 37.30 16.52
C LEU A 510 -18.15 38.68 15.90
N HIS A 511 -19.12 38.78 14.99
CA HIS A 511 -19.61 40.04 14.46
C HIS A 511 -20.83 40.49 15.29
N VAL A 512 -20.80 41.74 15.72
CA VAL A 512 -21.89 42.39 16.44
C VAL A 512 -22.48 43.45 15.53
N TYR A 513 -23.75 43.28 15.19
CA TYR A 513 -24.51 44.23 14.38
C TYR A 513 -25.47 45.00 15.28
N VAL A 514 -25.52 46.31 15.12
CA VAL A 514 -26.51 47.18 15.77
C VAL A 514 -27.34 47.86 14.68
N ASN A 515 -28.67 47.72 14.74
CA ASN A 515 -29.58 48.24 13.71
C ASN A 515 -29.24 47.79 12.26
N GLY A 516 -28.59 46.63 12.12
CA GLY A 516 -28.18 46.07 10.82
C GLY A 516 -26.80 46.52 10.33
N GLU A 517 -26.13 47.44 11.03
CA GLU A 517 -24.77 47.87 10.70
C GLU A 517 -23.72 47.13 11.56
N LEU A 518 -22.59 46.75 10.95
CA LEU A 518 -21.51 46.05 11.65
C LEU A 518 -20.77 47.03 12.57
N GLU A 519 -20.98 46.89 13.87
CA GLU A 519 -20.36 47.74 14.90
C GLU A 519 -19.00 47.20 15.34
N SER A 520 -18.84 45.87 15.43
CA SER A 520 -17.55 45.29 15.83
C SER A 520 -17.34 43.86 15.39
N THR A 521 -16.06 43.53 15.14
CA THR A 521 -15.57 42.17 14.86
C THR A 521 -14.56 41.78 15.93
N LYS A 522 -14.77 40.64 16.59
CA LYS A 522 -13.89 40.15 17.65
C LYS A 522 -13.49 38.71 17.39
N LYS A 523 -12.18 38.42 17.36
CA LYS A 523 -11.68 37.05 17.19
C LYS A 523 -11.92 36.24 18.45
N ILE A 524 -12.66 35.13 18.36
CA ILE A 524 -13.16 34.37 19.53
C ILE A 524 -12.05 33.91 20.47
N SER A 525 -10.89 33.51 19.94
CA SER A 525 -9.74 33.05 20.75
C SER A 525 -9.07 34.16 21.55
N GLU A 526 -9.35 35.42 21.24
CA GLU A 526 -8.69 36.60 21.83
C GLU A 526 -9.67 37.46 22.64
N ILE A 527 -10.95 37.05 22.75
CA ILE A 527 -11.94 37.79 23.52
C ILE A 527 -11.68 37.56 25.02
N PRO A 528 -11.37 38.62 25.80
CA PRO A 528 -11.16 38.47 27.23
C PRO A 528 -12.48 38.14 27.94
N GLN A 529 -12.41 37.38 29.03
CA GLN A 529 -13.53 37.25 29.96
C GLN A 529 -13.80 38.58 30.65
N GLY A 530 -15.08 38.89 30.87
CA GLY A 530 -15.52 40.12 31.52
C GLY A 530 -16.33 41.04 30.62
N GLN A 531 -16.55 42.26 31.11
CA GLN A 531 -17.38 43.27 30.46
C GLN A 531 -16.61 44.02 29.36
N ILE A 532 -17.29 44.26 28.25
CA ILE A 532 -16.83 44.96 27.06
C ILE A 532 -17.84 46.08 26.79
N ASN A 533 -17.40 47.31 26.94
CA ASN A 533 -18.21 48.49 26.63
C ASN A 533 -17.80 48.99 25.23
N ALA A 534 -18.68 48.83 24.25
CA ALA A 534 -18.53 49.38 22.91
C ALA A 534 -19.32 50.71 22.79
N LYS A 535 -19.23 51.39 21.63
CA LYS A 535 -19.90 52.68 21.46
C LYS A 535 -21.42 52.53 21.53
N GLN A 536 -21.96 51.50 20.88
CA GLN A 536 -23.41 51.29 20.78
C GLN A 536 -23.96 50.13 21.63
N TYR A 537 -23.11 49.34 22.28
CA TYR A 537 -23.55 48.22 23.10
C TYR A 537 -22.64 47.94 24.30
N THR A 538 -23.19 47.23 25.28
CA THR A 538 -22.46 46.64 26.40
C THR A 538 -22.61 45.12 26.34
N MET A 539 -21.48 44.40 26.40
CA MET A 539 -21.44 42.94 26.34
C MET A 539 -20.64 42.40 27.51
N TYR A 540 -21.02 41.24 28.03
CA TYR A 540 -20.22 40.49 28.99
C TYR A 540 -19.93 39.10 28.46
N ILE A 541 -18.68 38.68 28.57
CA ILE A 541 -18.23 37.35 28.16
C ILE A 541 -17.98 36.51 29.39
N GLY A 542 -18.85 35.51 29.61
CA GLY A 542 -18.72 34.56 30.71
C GLY A 542 -17.61 33.55 30.50
N GLY A 543 -17.30 33.23 29.24
CA GLY A 543 -16.15 32.40 28.91
C GLY A 543 -16.08 31.98 27.46
N VAL A 544 -14.86 31.67 27.02
CA VAL A 544 -14.57 30.96 25.78
C VAL A 544 -13.95 29.63 26.18
N ASN A 545 -14.66 28.52 25.98
CA ASN A 545 -14.07 27.19 26.17
C ASN A 545 -13.70 26.62 24.81
N SER A 546 -12.42 26.32 24.62
CA SER A 546 -11.94 25.49 23.51
C SER A 546 -11.55 24.12 24.07
N ALA A 547 -12.40 23.12 23.87
CA ALA A 547 -12.03 21.74 24.15
C ALA A 547 -11.66 21.06 22.82
N ALA A 548 -10.45 20.51 22.74
CA ALA A 548 -10.14 19.57 21.67
C ALA A 548 -10.90 18.27 21.99
N GLN A 549 -11.89 17.92 21.17
CA GLN A 549 -12.54 16.63 21.28
C GLN A 549 -11.79 15.64 20.38
N ASP A 550 -11.05 14.74 21.01
CA ASP A 550 -10.41 13.63 20.31
C ASP A 550 -11.46 12.68 19.73
N ASP A 551 -11.17 12.17 18.54
CA ASP A 551 -12.03 11.21 17.85
C ASP A 551 -12.24 9.96 18.74
N PRO A 552 -13.48 9.48 18.95
CA PRO A 552 -13.73 8.25 19.71
C PRO A 552 -12.96 7.03 19.18
N ALA A 553 -12.72 6.95 17.86
CA ALA A 553 -11.90 5.93 17.24
C ALA A 553 -10.43 6.06 17.66
N TYR A 554 -9.91 7.28 17.82
CA TYR A 554 -8.57 7.51 18.39
C TYR A 554 -8.49 7.00 19.84
N LEU A 555 -9.44 7.41 20.68
CA LEU A 555 -9.46 7.04 22.11
C LEU A 555 -9.57 5.54 22.33
N SER A 556 -10.43 4.86 21.55
CA SER A 556 -10.63 3.40 21.65
C SER A 556 -9.46 2.58 21.13
N ASN A 557 -8.62 3.14 20.23
CA ASN A 557 -7.51 2.42 19.62
C ASN A 557 -6.14 2.80 20.18
N LYS A 558 -6.05 3.84 21.02
CA LYS A 558 -4.78 4.27 21.62
C LYS A 558 -4.08 3.18 22.44
N SER A 559 -4.84 2.31 23.12
CA SER A 559 -4.28 1.15 23.82
C SER A 559 -3.61 0.14 22.87
N ASN A 560 -4.14 0.02 21.65
CA ASN A 560 -3.68 -0.95 20.66
C ASN A 560 -2.25 -0.63 20.17
N ASP A 561 -1.83 0.64 20.21
CA ASP A 561 -0.45 1.03 19.91
C ASP A 561 0.56 0.22 20.73
N SER A 562 0.28 0.00 22.02
CA SER A 562 1.19 -0.75 22.89
C SER A 562 1.25 -2.24 22.53
N GLU A 563 0.12 -2.83 22.14
CA GLU A 563 0.00 -4.26 21.84
C GLU A 563 0.69 -4.62 20.52
N TYR A 564 0.42 -3.87 19.45
CA TYR A 564 1.05 -4.12 18.16
C TYR A 564 2.53 -3.78 18.17
N ASN A 565 2.91 -2.65 18.79
CA ASN A 565 4.33 -2.29 18.88
C ASN A 565 5.12 -3.23 19.80
N PHE A 566 4.49 -3.94 20.74
CA PHE A 566 5.15 -5.02 21.47
C PHE A 566 5.59 -6.15 20.53
N ILE A 567 4.72 -6.60 19.63
CA ILE A 567 5.07 -7.62 18.62
C ILE A 567 6.20 -7.09 17.74
N ILE A 568 6.06 -5.88 17.20
CA ILE A 568 7.08 -5.26 16.35
C ILE A 568 8.43 -5.17 17.08
N LYS A 569 8.44 -4.82 18.37
CA LYS A 569 9.64 -4.77 19.20
C LYS A 569 10.34 -6.14 19.33
N LEU A 570 9.58 -7.24 19.36
CA LEU A 570 10.17 -8.58 19.34
C LEU A 570 10.89 -8.86 18.01
N TYR A 571 10.32 -8.44 16.89
CA TYR A 571 11.00 -8.54 15.58
C TYR A 571 12.22 -7.63 15.52
N LYS A 572 12.13 -6.37 15.97
CA LYS A 572 13.27 -5.45 16.05
C LYS A 572 14.44 -6.03 16.85
N LYS A 573 14.14 -6.65 18.00
CA LYS A 573 15.17 -7.24 18.87
C LYS A 573 15.79 -8.52 18.29
N SER A 574 15.04 -9.29 17.50
CA SER A 574 15.47 -10.62 17.05
C SER A 574 15.88 -10.68 15.57
N GLY A 575 15.52 -9.66 14.77
CA GLY A 575 15.62 -9.65 13.31
C GLY A 575 17.03 -9.95 12.80
N ASN A 576 18.02 -9.13 13.17
CA ASN A 576 19.41 -9.31 12.76
C ASN A 576 19.97 -10.67 13.16
N PHE A 577 19.72 -11.11 14.41
CA PHE A 577 20.16 -12.41 14.89
C PHE A 577 19.55 -13.57 14.07
N LEU A 578 18.24 -13.51 13.81
CA LEU A 578 17.54 -14.54 13.05
C LEU A 578 17.95 -14.53 11.57
N ALA A 579 18.21 -13.37 10.98
CA ALA A 579 18.73 -13.25 9.62
C ALA A 579 20.10 -13.94 9.49
N ILE A 580 21.07 -13.62 10.36
CA ILE A 580 22.39 -14.26 10.38
C ILE A 580 22.26 -15.78 10.63
N LEU A 581 21.45 -16.17 11.61
CA LEU A 581 21.22 -17.58 11.92
C LEU A 581 20.62 -18.33 10.72
N SER A 582 19.75 -17.70 9.94
CA SER A 582 19.16 -18.29 8.75
C SER A 582 20.17 -18.49 7.62
N LEU A 583 21.10 -17.55 7.41
CA LEU A 583 22.19 -17.69 6.44
C LEU A 583 23.13 -18.83 6.83
N ILE A 584 23.52 -18.91 8.11
CA ILE A 584 24.31 -20.04 8.63
C ILE A 584 23.54 -21.36 8.43
N SER A 585 22.25 -21.37 8.74
CA SER A 585 21.37 -22.54 8.55
C SER A 585 21.31 -22.97 7.09
N PHE A 586 21.21 -22.02 6.16
CA PHE A 586 21.22 -22.26 4.73
C PHE A 586 22.54 -22.90 4.26
N VAL A 587 23.68 -22.36 4.69
CA VAL A 587 25.01 -22.94 4.41
C VAL A 587 25.13 -24.37 4.97
N ILE A 588 24.64 -24.63 6.18
CA ILE A 588 24.63 -25.98 6.77
C ILE A 588 23.82 -26.94 5.91
N ILE A 589 22.62 -26.55 5.46
CA ILE A 589 21.77 -27.38 4.60
C ILE A 589 22.49 -27.68 3.28
N PHE A 590 23.15 -26.67 2.70
CA PHE A 590 23.92 -26.82 1.46
C PHE A 590 25.06 -27.84 1.61
N ILE A 591 25.89 -27.69 2.65
CA ILE A 591 26.99 -28.62 2.96
C ILE A 591 26.47 -30.03 3.20
N ILE A 592 25.44 -30.20 4.04
CA ILE A 592 24.85 -31.51 4.33
C ILE A 592 24.33 -32.17 3.04
N SER A 593 23.76 -31.38 2.14
CA SER A 593 23.24 -31.88 0.87
C SER A 593 24.35 -32.36 -0.06
N ILE A 594 25.46 -31.62 -0.16
CA ILE A 594 26.67 -32.07 -0.87
C ILE A 594 27.20 -33.37 -0.25
N MET A 595 27.34 -33.42 1.08
CA MET A 595 27.83 -34.61 1.78
C MET A 595 26.91 -35.84 1.57
N ASN A 596 25.59 -35.64 1.56
CA ASN A 596 24.63 -36.71 1.29
C ASN A 596 24.77 -37.21 -0.14
N THR A 597 24.98 -36.33 -1.12
CA THR A 597 25.26 -36.69 -2.51
C THR A 597 26.52 -37.54 -2.61
N ILE A 598 27.63 -37.08 -2.04
CA ILE A 598 28.91 -37.82 -2.00
C ILE A 598 28.74 -39.19 -1.34
N LYS A 599 27.98 -39.26 -0.24
CA LYS A 599 27.74 -40.50 0.52
C LYS A 599 26.63 -41.38 -0.07
N LYS A 600 26.08 -41.04 -1.24
CA LYS A 600 24.93 -41.70 -1.91
C LYS A 600 23.74 -41.91 -0.95
N GLN A 601 23.47 -40.92 -0.10
CA GLN A 601 22.32 -40.87 0.80
C GLN A 601 21.19 -40.08 0.16
N LYS A 602 19.95 -40.28 0.64
CA LYS A 602 18.79 -39.51 0.17
C LYS A 602 19.02 -38.03 0.44
N ASN A 603 19.00 -37.21 -0.62
CA ASN A 603 19.25 -35.78 -0.54
C ASN A 603 17.94 -34.98 -0.42
N GLN A 604 18.04 -33.74 0.04
CA GLN A 604 16.98 -32.75 0.19
C GLN A 604 17.14 -31.59 -0.82
N PHE A 605 17.59 -31.87 -2.05
CA PHE A 605 17.80 -30.83 -3.08
C PHE A 605 16.53 -30.01 -3.37
N ASP A 606 15.37 -30.65 -3.38
CA ASP A 606 14.05 -30.01 -3.49
C ASP A 606 13.89 -28.81 -2.55
N LEU A 607 14.41 -28.90 -1.32
CA LEU A 607 14.30 -27.87 -0.29
C LEU A 607 15.29 -26.72 -0.50
N LEU A 608 16.52 -27.05 -0.90
CA LEU A 608 17.51 -26.04 -1.28
C LEU A 608 17.03 -25.20 -2.45
N LEU A 609 16.41 -25.83 -3.43
CA LEU A 609 15.91 -25.15 -4.62
C LEU A 609 14.79 -24.17 -4.29
N ILE A 610 13.86 -24.56 -3.40
CA ILE A 610 12.81 -23.67 -2.90
C ILE A 610 13.43 -22.47 -2.17
N LEU A 611 14.39 -22.69 -1.27
CA LEU A 611 15.06 -21.63 -0.52
C LEU A 611 15.85 -20.68 -1.42
N PHE A 612 16.57 -21.20 -2.41
CA PHE A 612 17.27 -20.39 -3.41
C PHE A 612 16.31 -19.52 -4.21
N GLY A 613 15.20 -20.08 -4.69
CA GLY A 613 14.22 -19.31 -5.44
C GLY A 613 13.61 -18.17 -4.62
N ILE A 614 13.29 -18.42 -3.34
CA ILE A 614 12.78 -17.39 -2.42
C ILE A 614 13.83 -16.29 -2.20
N LEU A 615 15.09 -16.66 -1.96
CA LEU A 615 16.18 -15.72 -1.73
C LEU A 615 16.48 -14.86 -2.98
N ILE A 616 16.50 -15.47 -4.16
CA ILE A 616 16.69 -14.75 -5.43
C ILE A 616 15.53 -13.76 -5.65
N SER A 617 14.28 -14.18 -5.41
CA SER A 617 13.11 -13.29 -5.55
C SER A 617 13.17 -12.09 -4.60
N TYR A 618 13.66 -12.31 -3.38
CA TYR A 618 13.89 -11.25 -2.40
C TYR A 618 14.88 -10.20 -2.93
N PHE A 619 16.03 -10.64 -3.45
CA PHE A 619 17.03 -9.73 -4.01
C PHE A 619 16.59 -9.06 -5.32
N ILE A 620 15.85 -9.75 -6.20
CA ILE A 620 15.32 -9.13 -7.42
C ILE A 620 14.38 -7.97 -7.08
N LEU A 621 13.48 -8.16 -6.11
CA LEU A 621 12.57 -7.09 -5.68
C LEU A 621 13.34 -5.94 -5.03
N ILE A 622 14.27 -6.22 -4.11
CA ILE A 622 15.09 -5.17 -3.48
C ILE A 622 15.87 -4.40 -4.54
N TYR A 623 16.57 -5.09 -5.43
CA TYR A 623 17.35 -4.46 -6.49
C TYR A 623 16.46 -3.59 -7.40
N GLY A 624 15.32 -4.10 -7.86
CA GLY A 624 14.42 -3.35 -8.73
C GLY A 624 13.86 -2.09 -8.07
N VAL A 625 13.57 -2.14 -6.77
CA VAL A 625 13.13 -0.97 -6.00
C VAL A 625 14.29 0.00 -5.73
N SER A 626 15.46 -0.50 -5.33
CA SER A 626 16.70 0.27 -5.14
C SER A 626 17.10 1.04 -6.40
N ALA A 627 17.13 0.36 -7.53
CA ALA A 627 17.47 0.98 -8.81
C ALA A 627 16.48 2.10 -9.17
N LYS A 628 15.21 1.99 -8.77
CA LYS A 628 14.19 3.01 -9.07
C LYS A 628 14.21 4.23 -8.16
N TYR A 629 14.64 4.10 -6.91
CA TYR A 629 14.59 5.21 -5.94
C TYR A 629 15.90 5.44 -5.17
N TYR A 630 17.07 5.10 -5.73
CA TYR A 630 18.38 5.30 -5.08
C TYR A 630 18.58 6.78 -4.68
N ALA A 631 18.21 7.73 -5.55
CA ALA A 631 18.28 9.16 -5.27
C ALA A 631 17.34 9.65 -4.15
N ALA A 632 16.33 8.85 -3.78
CA ALA A 632 15.31 9.21 -2.78
C ALA A 632 15.25 8.21 -1.61
N ILE A 633 16.38 7.58 -1.27
CA ILE A 633 16.40 6.39 -0.42
C ILE A 633 15.81 6.61 0.99
N ASP A 634 16.03 7.77 1.62
CA ASP A 634 15.51 8.06 2.97
C ASP A 634 14.15 8.80 2.97
N SER A 635 13.58 9.06 1.79
CA SER A 635 12.31 9.80 1.66
C SER A 635 11.07 9.03 2.17
N GLY A 636 11.23 7.77 2.59
CA GLY A 636 10.12 6.88 3.01
C GLY A 636 9.19 6.44 1.88
N LYS A 637 9.17 7.14 0.73
CA LYS A 637 8.35 6.87 -0.46
C LYS A 637 8.59 5.46 -1.04
N MET A 638 9.82 4.95 -0.88
CA MET A 638 10.25 3.63 -1.35
C MET A 638 9.71 2.46 -0.51
N TRP A 639 9.51 2.66 0.79
CA TRP A 639 9.24 1.57 1.74
C TRP A 639 7.98 0.79 1.39
N GLY A 640 6.94 1.49 0.92
CA GLY A 640 5.69 0.89 0.41
C GLY A 640 5.90 -0.18 -0.67
N TYR A 641 6.93 -0.03 -1.50
CA TYR A 641 7.23 -0.89 -2.65
C TYR A 641 7.91 -2.21 -2.23
N LEU A 642 8.48 -2.26 -1.03
CA LEU A 642 9.14 -3.44 -0.48
C LEU A 642 8.19 -4.37 0.29
N ALA A 643 6.87 -4.13 0.27
CA ALA A 643 5.91 -4.96 1.01
C ALA A 643 6.07 -6.48 0.72
N GLY A 644 6.40 -6.84 -0.52
CA GLY A 644 6.62 -8.23 -0.94
C GLY A 644 7.88 -8.90 -0.38
N THR A 645 8.89 -8.14 0.05
CA THR A 645 10.13 -8.70 0.62
C THR A 645 9.91 -9.22 2.05
N CYS A 646 9.01 -8.59 2.80
CA CYS A 646 8.66 -8.98 4.18
C CYS A 646 8.30 -10.48 4.31
N PRO A 647 7.32 -11.02 3.55
CA PRO A 647 7.02 -12.44 3.61
C PRO A 647 8.13 -13.31 3.03
N LEU A 648 8.84 -12.89 1.98
CA LEU A 648 9.95 -13.68 1.41
C LEU A 648 11.04 -13.93 2.44
N GLN A 649 11.47 -12.86 3.11
CA GLN A 649 12.42 -12.91 4.22
C GLN A 649 11.88 -13.77 5.37
N GLY A 650 10.61 -13.56 5.78
CA GLY A 650 9.98 -14.34 6.84
C GLY A 650 9.98 -15.85 6.57
N ILE A 651 9.66 -16.24 5.33
CA ILE A 651 9.68 -17.63 4.88
C ILE A 651 11.12 -18.15 4.86
N PHE A 652 12.05 -17.43 4.23
CA PHE A 652 13.45 -17.86 4.13
C PHE A 652 14.07 -18.07 5.52
N ILE A 653 13.90 -17.11 6.44
CA ILE A 653 14.45 -17.16 7.80
C ILE A 653 13.92 -18.39 8.53
N SER A 654 12.60 -18.50 8.65
CA SER A 654 11.98 -19.53 9.47
C SER A 654 12.17 -20.94 8.90
N VAL A 655 12.02 -21.10 7.58
CA VAL A 655 12.14 -22.40 6.92
C VAL A 655 13.59 -22.88 6.92
N SER A 656 14.56 -22.00 6.67
CA SER A 656 16.00 -22.38 6.71
C SER A 656 16.41 -22.88 8.09
N ILE A 657 16.02 -22.18 9.16
CA ILE A 657 16.35 -22.57 10.53
C ILE A 657 15.74 -23.94 10.87
N VAL A 658 14.45 -24.12 10.60
CA VAL A 658 13.75 -25.39 10.90
C VAL A 658 14.36 -26.56 10.13
N LEU A 659 14.69 -26.35 8.86
CA LEU A 659 15.29 -27.36 8.01
C LEU A 659 16.72 -27.71 8.39
N ALA A 660 17.53 -26.75 8.83
CA ALA A 660 18.89 -27.01 9.29
C ALA A 660 18.86 -27.92 10.53
N VAL A 661 17.99 -27.64 11.50
CA VAL A 661 17.81 -28.50 12.68
C VAL A 661 17.40 -29.92 12.28
N GLU A 662 16.43 -30.07 11.38
CA GLU A 662 15.98 -31.38 10.91
C GLU A 662 17.10 -32.13 10.15
N SER A 663 17.84 -31.42 9.30
CA SER A 663 18.95 -31.96 8.51
C SER A 663 20.09 -32.47 9.38
N VAL A 664 20.52 -31.68 10.37
CA VAL A 664 21.57 -32.06 11.32
C VAL A 664 21.18 -33.30 12.12
N ILE A 665 19.96 -33.32 12.67
CA ILE A 665 19.45 -34.47 13.44
C ILE A 665 19.44 -35.74 12.57
N ASN A 666 18.95 -35.63 11.33
CA ASN A 666 18.87 -36.76 10.41
C ASN A 666 20.27 -37.26 10.00
N PHE A 667 21.19 -36.35 9.69
CA PHE A 667 22.57 -36.67 9.34
C PHE A 667 23.29 -37.42 10.47
N ILE A 668 23.17 -36.96 11.72
CA ILE A 668 23.74 -37.63 12.90
C ILE A 668 23.15 -39.03 13.08
N LYS A 669 21.82 -39.18 12.95
CA LYS A 669 21.14 -40.49 13.06
C LYS A 669 21.59 -41.46 11.97
N CYS A 670 21.72 -41.01 10.72
CA CYS A 670 22.20 -41.83 9.61
C CYS A 670 23.63 -42.32 9.84
N ASN A 671 24.54 -41.43 10.28
CA ASN A 671 25.92 -41.81 10.56
C ASN A 671 26.02 -42.78 11.75
N LYS A 672 25.23 -42.58 12.82
CA LYS A 672 25.16 -43.54 13.95
C LYS A 672 24.65 -44.92 13.52
N LYS A 673 23.61 -44.98 12.67
CA LYS A 673 23.10 -46.26 12.14
C LYS A 673 24.12 -46.98 11.25
N LYS A 674 24.85 -46.27 10.38
CA LYS A 674 25.95 -46.85 9.59
C LYS A 674 27.08 -47.34 10.50
N GLY A 675 27.50 -46.57 11.50
CA GLY A 675 28.52 -46.98 12.46
C GLY A 675 28.14 -48.25 13.23
N LYS A 676 26.89 -48.37 13.67
CA LYS A 676 26.36 -49.61 14.29
C LYS A 676 26.35 -50.80 13.32
N LYS A 677 25.94 -50.61 12.06
CA LYS A 677 25.97 -51.67 11.03
C LYS A 677 27.40 -52.14 10.72
N VAL A 678 28.37 -51.22 10.65
CA VAL A 678 29.79 -51.55 10.41
C VAL A 678 30.37 -52.31 11.61
N ARG A 679 30.09 -51.88 12.85
CA ARG A 679 30.52 -52.61 14.06
C ARG A 679 29.89 -54.01 14.15
N ALA A 680 28.60 -54.14 13.87
CA ALA A 680 27.92 -55.44 13.85
C ALA A 680 28.44 -56.36 12.73
N LYS A 681 28.86 -55.80 11.59
CA LYS A 681 29.48 -56.57 10.50
C LYS A 681 30.91 -57.01 10.85
N LYS A 682 31.69 -56.18 11.57
CA LYS A 682 33.01 -56.56 12.09
C LYS A 682 32.93 -57.65 13.17
N GLN A 683 31.94 -57.59 14.08
CA GLN A 683 31.72 -58.63 15.10
C GLN A 683 31.27 -59.98 14.52
N LYS A 684 30.70 -60.02 13.31
CA LYS A 684 30.39 -61.27 12.59
C LYS A 684 31.57 -61.85 11.79
N ILE A 685 32.69 -61.13 11.68
CA ILE A 685 33.85 -61.52 10.86
C ILE A 685 35.05 -61.92 11.74
N THR A 686 34.98 -61.73 13.06
CA THR A 686 35.89 -62.40 14.00
C THR A 686 35.43 -63.85 14.20
N PRO A 687 36.17 -64.87 13.75
CA PRO A 687 35.93 -66.24 14.18
C PRO A 687 36.19 -66.31 15.69
N GLU A 688 35.35 -67.05 16.41
CA GLU A 688 35.71 -67.53 17.75
C GLU A 688 37.00 -68.33 17.61
N ASN A 689 38.06 -67.86 18.26
CA ASN A 689 39.24 -68.67 18.60
C ASN A 689 39.04 -69.23 20.00
#